data_AF-A0A9W9GCV1-F1
#
_entry.id   AF-A0A9W9GCV1-F1
#
_cell.length_a   1.000
_cell.length_b   1.000
_cell.length_c   1.000
_cell.angle_alpha   90.00
_cell.angle_beta   90.00
_cell.angle_gamma   90.00
#
_symmetry.space_group_name_H-M   'P 1'
#
loop_
_entity.id
_entity.type
_entity.pdbx_description
1 polymer ?
#
loop_
_entity_poly.entity_id
_entity_poly.type
_entity_poly.pdbx_seq_one_letter_code
_entity_poly.pdbx_strand_id
1 'polypeptide(L)'
;MSFFSVGDLPAIKTRKALILLDFQNDFVRPSGTLHIPNTPEILETLPGLAAAFRKVGDVIWVRSKYESPQSLSDWNFGDRVVLENEPPKRHAIPKSDVIEVGSDRDTPEPVDPEAFLSGQSPTCCASNTSGFQFPAPILAAVDLEQDTVLDKTAYSALESNDLVLSFRTKFVTDVYLCGSLSNISVYATALDAVRNGFSVTLIEDCLGYREFGRHREAMRRMADILGATGLSAQELYQELDWAETDAIAQGAPQPKRPAGASLGLESVMDTLGVAAEESPPEDMPGDTNDDDPDASISLTEIASLTRLHRTAAGAARVPADTKKQVRVRIRRPKRREAPPDAGVGTNDTPSKPPPDTVDNADSKTNAATSKPSLEADQSTGSGIGEGDSRLVSELDIPQDAFERIREEVSWQKMYHLSGQVPRLVAVQGHVEPDGSIPIYRHPADESPALKQFTPAVDEVRSAVEEILGHPLNHVLIQLYRDGQDNISEHSDKTLDIVRGSFICNVSLGAQRVMVLRTKTSAEVKAEGESGRSTQRVPLPHRSLFILGEKTNMRWLHGIRPDKRPENTKSPEELAYGGERISLTFRHIGTYLHPLANLIWGQGAVQKLQADACPTIHGDPEKTESMIHAFGQENRSSEFDWNAVYGSGFDVVNFVTASSVRLTLSGDLVADLRVRLGLSENGYRYEITDKQKADIDLTNGEKLPAYVDPHGSIVHGDLAILKHLASQPTPNARPGVDVLKGGTHLSWTEDLLEDWRDHHDNNPGIAFSGGLRHWERSLEGHHYLGGAVFGIDDCGLWPVLREIVQAQGPFSARFTNLNQYYQRVEKRGIVRAILDESKPQEQS
;
A
#
# COMPACT_ATOMS: atom_id res chain seq x y z
N MET A 1 33.68 27.40 34.97
CA MET A 1 33.32 25.96 34.92
C MET A 1 32.07 25.84 34.08
N SER A 2 32.00 24.87 33.16
CA SER A 2 30.74 24.51 32.51
C SER A 2 30.62 23.00 32.58
N PHE A 3 29.73 22.52 33.45
CA PHE A 3 29.42 21.12 33.66
C PHE A 3 27.92 20.95 33.46
N PHE A 4 27.49 20.58 32.26
CA PHE A 4 26.35 19.71 32.00
C PHE A 4 26.48 19.18 30.57
N SER A 5 27.14 18.02 30.44
CA SER A 5 27.03 17.21 29.22
C SER A 5 25.70 16.48 29.29
N VAL A 6 24.81 16.71 28.32
CA VAL A 6 23.56 15.92 28.17
C VAL A 6 23.87 14.73 27.27
N GLY A 7 24.76 13.86 27.75
CA GLY A 7 24.94 12.50 27.25
C GLY A 7 24.18 11.51 28.15
N ASP A 8 23.77 10.38 27.58
CA ASP A 8 23.17 9.24 28.28
C ASP A 8 21.91 9.55 29.11
N LEU A 9 20.92 10.17 28.48
CA LEU A 9 19.53 9.81 28.80
C LEU A 9 19.27 8.41 28.24
N PRO A 10 18.78 7.44 29.04
CA PRO A 10 18.51 6.10 28.55
C PRO A 10 17.37 6.12 27.53
N ALA A 11 17.62 5.63 26.32
CA ALA A 11 16.61 5.51 25.29
C ALA A 11 15.53 4.51 25.72
N ILE A 12 14.37 5.02 26.12
CA ILE A 12 13.20 4.19 26.47
C ILE A 12 12.70 3.53 25.19
N LYS A 13 13.04 2.24 25.02
CA LYS A 13 12.61 1.44 23.87
C LYS A 13 11.12 1.18 23.97
N THR A 14 10.34 1.89 23.16
CA THR A 14 8.88 1.72 23.08
C THR A 14 8.53 0.36 22.48
N ARG A 15 7.30 -0.10 22.72
CA ARG A 15 6.77 -1.37 22.21
C ARG A 15 5.65 -1.14 21.19
N LYS A 16 5.44 -2.17 20.37
CA LYS A 16 4.33 -2.28 19.43
C LYS A 16 3.30 -3.28 19.94
N ALA A 17 2.03 -3.12 19.59
CA ALA A 17 0.97 -4.09 19.86
C ALA A 17 0.16 -4.40 18.60
N LEU A 18 -0.21 -5.66 18.39
CA LEU A 18 -1.10 -6.11 17.31
C LEU A 18 -2.42 -6.56 17.92
N ILE A 19 -3.51 -5.93 17.50
CA ILE A 19 -4.87 -6.30 17.92
C ILE A 19 -5.60 -6.95 16.74
N LEU A 20 -6.14 -8.15 16.98
CA LEU A 20 -6.92 -8.95 16.03
C LEU A 20 -8.37 -8.99 16.48
N LEU A 21 -9.23 -8.17 15.87
CA LEU A 21 -10.61 -7.93 16.33
C LEU A 21 -11.63 -8.86 15.67
N ASP A 22 -12.39 -9.58 16.50
CA ASP A 22 -13.67 -10.23 16.19
C ASP A 22 -13.66 -11.23 15.02
N PHE A 23 -12.58 -11.99 14.82
CA PHE A 23 -12.52 -13.10 13.86
C PHE A 23 -13.27 -14.36 14.35
N GLN A 24 -14.46 -14.21 14.91
CA GLN A 24 -15.28 -15.29 15.48
C GLN A 24 -16.10 -16.00 14.39
N ASN A 25 -16.55 -17.23 14.66
CA ASN A 25 -17.31 -18.07 13.73
C ASN A 25 -18.60 -17.39 13.20
N ASP A 26 -19.22 -16.50 13.98
CA ASP A 26 -20.37 -15.68 13.55
C ASP A 26 -20.06 -14.75 12.37
N PHE A 27 -18.81 -14.30 12.25
CA PHE A 27 -18.35 -13.39 11.20
C PHE A 27 -17.63 -14.13 10.07
N VAL A 28 -16.82 -15.16 10.40
CA VAL A 28 -15.89 -15.78 9.43
C VAL A 28 -16.38 -17.07 8.77
N ARG A 29 -17.56 -17.59 9.14
CA ARG A 29 -18.15 -18.76 8.47
C ARG A 29 -19.31 -18.35 7.56
N PRO A 30 -19.50 -18.98 6.38
CA PRO A 30 -20.71 -18.81 5.57
C PRO A 30 -22.03 -19.19 6.27
N SER A 31 -21.95 -19.90 7.40
CA SER A 31 -23.08 -20.23 8.28
C SER A 31 -23.11 -19.39 9.57
N GLY A 32 -22.28 -18.35 9.67
CA GLY A 32 -22.21 -17.43 10.80
C GLY A 32 -23.25 -16.32 10.69
N THR A 33 -23.74 -15.83 11.83
CA THR A 33 -24.93 -14.97 11.86
C THR A 33 -24.72 -13.58 11.23
N LEU A 34 -23.46 -13.12 11.11
CA LEU A 34 -23.09 -11.91 10.39
C LEU A 34 -21.89 -12.16 9.45
N HIS A 35 -21.96 -13.21 8.64
CA HIS A 35 -20.89 -13.60 7.71
C HIS A 35 -20.30 -12.44 6.88
N ILE A 36 -18.97 -12.43 6.75
CA ILE A 36 -18.17 -11.39 6.09
C ILE A 36 -17.40 -12.00 4.91
N PRO A 37 -17.74 -11.67 3.64
CA PRO A 37 -17.27 -12.43 2.47
C PRO A 37 -15.76 -12.53 2.26
N ASN A 38 -14.97 -11.51 2.63
CA ASN A 38 -13.53 -11.49 2.39
C ASN A 38 -12.69 -12.16 3.51
N THR A 39 -13.32 -12.67 4.57
CA THR A 39 -12.59 -13.29 5.70
C THR A 39 -11.80 -14.57 5.41
N PRO A 40 -12.09 -15.41 4.40
CA PRO A 40 -11.27 -16.60 4.13
C PRO A 40 -9.79 -16.28 3.83
N GLU A 41 -9.54 -15.28 2.97
CA GLU A 41 -8.18 -14.84 2.60
C GLU A 41 -7.44 -14.23 3.80
N ILE A 42 -8.17 -13.52 4.66
CA ILE A 42 -7.64 -12.97 5.91
C ILE A 42 -7.22 -14.11 6.86
N LEU A 43 -8.07 -15.13 7.05
CA LEU A 43 -7.81 -16.26 7.95
C LEU A 43 -6.57 -17.09 7.57
N GLU A 44 -6.19 -17.14 6.30
CA GLU A 44 -4.93 -17.77 5.86
C GLU A 44 -3.70 -16.92 6.26
N THR A 45 -3.86 -15.60 6.39
CA THR A 45 -2.79 -14.65 6.70
C THR A 45 -2.53 -14.49 8.20
N LEU A 46 -3.58 -14.46 9.04
CA LEU A 46 -3.46 -14.15 10.47
C LEU A 46 -2.47 -15.04 11.27
N PRO A 47 -2.37 -16.38 11.05
CA PRO A 47 -1.48 -17.22 11.83
C PRO A 47 0.01 -16.86 11.67
N GLY A 48 0.44 -16.59 10.44
CA GLY A 48 1.79 -16.10 10.16
C GLY A 48 2.03 -14.70 10.72
N LEU A 49 1.01 -13.83 10.63
CA LEU A 49 1.06 -12.44 11.06
C LEU A 49 1.30 -12.34 12.57
N ALA A 50 0.53 -13.07 13.36
CA ALA A 50 0.71 -13.18 14.81
C ALA A 50 2.08 -13.79 15.17
N ALA A 51 2.47 -14.89 14.52
CA ALA A 51 3.73 -15.57 14.79
C ALA A 51 4.96 -14.68 14.50
N ALA A 52 4.92 -13.86 13.45
CA ALA A 52 5.97 -12.88 13.18
C ALA A 52 5.96 -11.71 14.18
N PHE A 53 4.79 -11.17 14.52
CA PHE A 53 4.67 -9.98 15.38
C PHE A 53 5.14 -10.22 16.81
N ARG A 54 4.99 -11.45 17.35
CA ARG A 54 5.54 -11.86 18.66
C ARG A 54 7.04 -11.56 18.82
N LYS A 55 7.81 -11.51 17.72
CA LYS A 55 9.25 -11.14 17.77
C LYS A 55 9.50 -9.70 18.22
N VAL A 56 8.56 -8.78 18.01
CA VAL A 56 8.76 -7.33 18.21
C VAL A 56 7.81 -6.68 19.21
N GLY A 57 6.69 -7.33 19.51
CA GLY A 57 5.57 -6.71 20.20
C GLY A 57 4.57 -7.70 20.76
N ASP A 58 3.54 -7.16 21.39
CA ASP A 58 2.49 -7.91 22.07
C ASP A 58 1.35 -8.24 21.09
N VAL A 59 0.80 -9.46 21.15
CA VAL A 59 -0.32 -9.91 20.29
C VAL A 59 -1.58 -10.08 21.13
N ILE A 60 -2.69 -9.51 20.67
CA ILE A 60 -3.97 -9.44 21.39
C ILE A 60 -5.11 -9.92 20.49
N TRP A 61 -5.66 -11.09 20.80
CA TRP A 61 -6.85 -11.64 20.12
C TRP A 61 -8.11 -11.19 20.86
N VAL A 62 -9.02 -10.54 20.16
CA VAL A 62 -10.23 -9.96 20.76
C VAL A 62 -11.48 -10.62 20.18
N ARG A 63 -12.43 -10.92 21.06
CA ARG A 63 -13.77 -11.39 20.71
C ARG A 63 -14.81 -10.43 21.24
N SER A 64 -15.83 -10.14 20.44
CA SER A 64 -17.04 -9.51 20.94
C SER A 64 -17.90 -10.52 21.67
N LYS A 65 -18.45 -10.08 22.80
CA LYS A 65 -19.37 -10.83 23.66
C LYS A 65 -20.59 -9.96 23.92
N TYR A 66 -21.76 -10.36 23.43
CA TYR A 66 -22.99 -9.66 23.78
C TYR A 66 -23.31 -9.88 25.27
N GLU A 67 -23.52 -8.80 26.01
CA GLU A 67 -24.06 -8.81 27.38
C GLU A 67 -25.26 -7.87 27.55
N SER A 68 -25.18 -6.65 27.03
CA SER A 68 -26.26 -5.66 27.02
C SER A 68 -26.22 -4.80 25.76
N PRO A 69 -27.36 -4.18 25.34
CA PRO A 69 -27.38 -3.25 24.21
C PRO A 69 -26.37 -2.11 24.34
N GLN A 70 -25.61 -1.85 23.27
CA GLN A 70 -24.57 -0.82 23.21
C GLN A 70 -25.03 0.41 22.41
N SER A 71 -24.59 1.60 22.82
CA SER A 71 -24.83 2.85 22.07
C SER A 71 -24.07 2.86 20.74
N LEU A 72 -24.70 3.39 19.70
CA LEU A 72 -24.08 3.64 18.40
C LEU A 72 -23.37 5.01 18.33
N SER A 73 -23.71 5.94 19.22
CA SER A 73 -23.19 7.31 19.23
C SER A 73 -22.50 7.68 20.55
N ASP A 74 -21.52 8.58 20.44
CA ASP A 74 -20.76 9.20 21.52
C ASP A 74 -21.01 10.71 21.52
N TRP A 75 -21.41 11.25 22.67
CA TRP A 75 -21.89 12.62 22.81
C TRP A 75 -20.85 13.70 22.45
N ASN A 76 -19.55 13.36 22.38
CA ASN A 76 -18.47 14.30 22.08
C ASN A 76 -17.94 14.26 20.63
N PHE A 77 -18.22 13.22 19.84
CA PHE A 77 -17.56 13.00 18.54
C PHE A 77 -18.44 12.44 17.41
N GLY A 78 -19.73 12.15 17.67
CA GLY A 78 -20.64 11.56 16.69
C GLY A 78 -20.70 10.03 16.79
N ASP A 79 -20.92 9.35 15.67
CA ASP A 79 -21.14 7.91 15.68
C ASP A 79 -19.85 7.12 15.96
N ARG A 80 -19.94 6.15 16.87
CA ARG A 80 -18.85 5.23 17.24
C ARG A 80 -18.60 4.14 16.21
N VAL A 81 -19.47 4.05 15.20
CA VAL A 81 -19.48 3.06 14.12
C VAL A 81 -19.96 3.75 12.82
N VAL A 82 -19.62 3.19 11.67
CA VAL A 82 -19.97 3.73 10.35
C VAL A 82 -20.97 2.78 9.68
N LEU A 83 -22.24 3.17 9.67
CA LEU A 83 -23.35 2.42 9.02
C LEU A 83 -23.79 3.06 7.69
N GLU A 84 -23.18 4.19 7.32
CA GLU A 84 -23.50 4.97 6.12
C GLU A 84 -22.62 4.55 4.93
N ASN A 85 -23.19 4.46 3.73
CA ASN A 85 -22.45 4.21 2.48
C ASN A 85 -21.97 5.50 1.77
N GLU A 86 -22.55 6.63 2.14
CA GLU A 86 -22.26 8.00 1.67
C GLU A 86 -22.46 8.96 2.84
N PRO A 87 -21.76 10.11 2.92
CA PRO A 87 -22.01 11.11 3.96
C PRO A 87 -23.46 11.64 3.91
N PRO A 88 -24.08 11.97 5.07
CA PRO A 88 -25.52 12.12 5.18
C PRO A 88 -26.07 13.28 4.34
N LYS A 89 -26.94 12.94 3.39
CA LYS A 89 -27.73 13.90 2.61
C LYS A 89 -28.73 14.58 3.55
N ARG A 90 -28.39 15.80 4.00
CA ARG A 90 -29.18 16.61 4.96
C ARG A 90 -30.67 16.63 4.59
N HIS A 91 -31.50 15.90 5.35
CA HIS A 91 -32.92 16.20 5.43
C HIS A 91 -33.09 17.62 5.98
N ALA A 92 -33.96 18.41 5.35
CA ALA A 92 -34.23 19.77 5.81
C ALA A 92 -34.94 19.74 7.17
N ILE A 93 -34.43 20.52 8.13
CA ILE A 93 -35.08 20.70 9.44
C ILE A 93 -36.49 21.27 9.21
N PRO A 94 -37.57 20.60 9.66
CA PRO A 94 -38.92 21.12 9.54
C PRO A 94 -39.08 22.42 10.33
N LYS A 95 -39.33 23.54 9.64
CA LYS A 95 -39.57 24.85 10.26
C LYS A 95 -41.03 25.00 10.70
N SER A 96 -41.39 24.41 11.84
CA SER A 96 -42.69 24.65 12.48
C SER A 96 -42.71 24.28 13.96
N ASP A 97 -42.81 25.28 14.83
CA ASP A 97 -43.14 25.10 16.26
C ASP A 97 -44.63 24.73 16.43
N VAL A 98 -44.96 23.45 16.21
CA VAL A 98 -46.28 22.90 16.53
C VAL A 98 -46.12 21.57 17.26
N ILE A 99 -46.53 21.54 18.53
CA ILE A 99 -46.59 20.31 19.33
C ILE A 99 -47.92 19.63 19.02
N GLU A 100 -47.99 18.86 17.94
CA GLU A 100 -49.07 17.90 17.74
C GLU A 100 -48.78 16.63 18.56
N VAL A 101 -49.62 16.36 19.56
CA VAL A 101 -49.57 15.13 20.36
C VAL A 101 -50.22 13.99 19.57
N GLY A 102 -49.52 13.54 18.52
CA GLY A 102 -49.90 12.39 17.70
C GLY A 102 -49.39 11.09 18.29
N SER A 103 -50.30 10.23 18.78
CA SER A 103 -49.97 8.91 19.29
C SER A 103 -50.04 7.85 18.19
N ASP A 104 -48.89 7.43 17.66
CA ASP A 104 -48.63 6.09 17.10
C ASP A 104 -47.14 5.95 16.69
N ARG A 105 -46.32 5.35 17.56
CA ARG A 105 -44.90 4.97 17.27
C ARG A 105 -44.45 3.67 17.97
N ASP A 106 -45.37 2.73 18.23
CA ASP A 106 -45.04 1.39 18.76
C ASP A 106 -44.62 0.39 17.66
N THR A 107 -43.74 0.83 16.77
CA THR A 107 -42.93 -0.04 15.90
C THR A 107 -41.48 0.46 15.96
N PRO A 108 -40.56 -0.25 16.64
CA PRO A 108 -39.16 0.15 16.69
C PRO A 108 -38.55 0.10 15.29
N GLU A 109 -37.74 1.10 14.94
CA GLU A 109 -37.01 1.12 13.68
C GLU A 109 -36.05 -0.08 13.60
N PRO A 110 -35.88 -0.72 12.43
CA PRO A 110 -35.05 -1.91 12.29
C PRO A 110 -33.58 -1.55 12.52
N VAL A 111 -33.02 -2.05 13.62
CA VAL A 111 -31.58 -1.95 13.93
C VAL A 111 -30.78 -2.60 12.80
N ASP A 112 -29.78 -1.87 12.28
CA ASP A 112 -28.91 -2.35 11.20
C ASP A 112 -28.22 -3.67 11.59
N PRO A 113 -28.11 -4.66 10.68
CA PRO A 113 -27.50 -5.94 11.01
C PRO A 113 -26.03 -5.83 11.45
N GLU A 114 -25.30 -4.78 11.05
CA GLU A 114 -23.92 -4.53 11.49
C GLU A 114 -23.84 -3.81 12.84
N ALA A 115 -24.94 -3.25 13.35
CA ALA A 115 -25.08 -2.76 14.72
C ALA A 115 -25.27 -3.93 15.72
N PHE A 116 -24.40 -4.93 15.63
CA PHE A 116 -24.60 -6.28 16.19
C PHE A 116 -24.58 -6.36 17.72
N LEU A 117 -24.17 -5.30 18.43
CA LEU A 117 -24.27 -5.18 19.89
C LEU A 117 -25.42 -4.27 20.35
N SER A 118 -26.15 -3.62 19.44
CA SER A 118 -27.15 -2.60 19.77
C SER A 118 -28.60 -3.10 19.78
N GLY A 119 -28.86 -4.32 19.29
CA GLY A 119 -30.17 -4.96 19.40
C GLY A 119 -30.55 -5.30 20.85
N GLN A 120 -31.85 -5.37 21.17
CA GLN A 120 -32.35 -5.73 22.51
C GLN A 120 -32.14 -7.20 22.90
N SER A 121 -31.64 -8.03 21.99
CA SER A 121 -31.33 -9.44 22.20
C SER A 121 -30.07 -9.82 21.41
N PRO A 122 -29.28 -10.81 21.88
CA PRO A 122 -28.06 -11.23 21.19
C PRO A 122 -28.37 -11.94 19.87
N THR A 123 -28.34 -11.18 18.76
CA THR A 123 -28.42 -11.72 17.39
C THR A 123 -27.08 -12.26 16.90
N CYS A 124 -25.97 -11.82 17.49
CA CYS A 124 -24.60 -12.20 17.16
C CYS A 124 -23.76 -12.25 18.46
N CYS A 125 -22.60 -12.90 18.45
CA CYS A 125 -21.64 -12.87 19.57
C CYS A 125 -22.21 -13.38 20.91
N ALA A 126 -23.20 -14.25 20.86
CA ALA A 126 -23.84 -14.85 22.03
C ALA A 126 -22.90 -15.90 22.66
N SER A 127 -22.44 -15.65 23.90
CA SER A 127 -21.39 -16.42 24.58
C SER A 127 -21.65 -17.93 24.75
N ASN A 128 -22.90 -18.37 24.61
CA ASN A 128 -23.34 -19.77 24.67
C ASN A 128 -23.44 -20.47 23.30
N THR A 129 -23.02 -19.83 22.20
CA THR A 129 -23.11 -20.38 20.84
C THR A 129 -21.74 -20.79 20.29
N SER A 130 -21.73 -21.64 19.27
CA SER A 130 -20.54 -21.90 18.45
C SER A 130 -20.10 -20.69 17.63
N GLY A 131 -21.01 -19.73 17.38
CA GLY A 131 -20.73 -18.48 16.65
C GLY A 131 -19.74 -17.57 17.39
N PHE A 132 -19.84 -17.50 18.71
CA PHE A 132 -18.92 -16.75 19.58
C PHE A 132 -17.48 -17.30 19.60
N GLN A 133 -17.26 -18.57 19.26
CA GLN A 133 -15.93 -19.19 19.28
C GLN A 133 -15.06 -18.73 18.10
N PHE A 134 -13.74 -18.76 18.25
CA PHE A 134 -12.81 -18.63 17.12
C PHE A 134 -12.90 -19.86 16.19
N PRO A 135 -12.53 -19.73 14.90
CA PRO A 135 -12.35 -20.86 14.00
C PRO A 135 -11.06 -21.65 14.34
N ALA A 136 -10.99 -22.89 13.90
CA ALA A 136 -9.86 -23.79 14.19
C ALA A 136 -8.46 -23.23 13.79
N PRO A 137 -8.26 -22.54 12.65
CA PRO A 137 -6.96 -21.95 12.30
C PRO A 137 -6.48 -20.91 13.32
N ILE A 138 -7.39 -20.11 13.89
CA ILE A 138 -7.04 -19.13 14.94
C ILE A 138 -6.76 -19.85 16.26
N LEU A 139 -7.58 -20.83 16.65
CA LEU A 139 -7.34 -21.63 17.86
C LEU A 139 -6.01 -22.39 17.84
N ALA A 140 -5.51 -22.75 16.66
CA ALA A 140 -4.18 -23.34 16.47
C ALA A 140 -3.04 -22.30 16.37
N ALA A 141 -3.36 -21.03 16.14
CA ALA A 141 -2.40 -19.93 16.01
C ALA A 141 -2.14 -19.17 17.31
N VAL A 142 -3.13 -19.12 18.22
CA VAL A 142 -3.04 -18.46 19.54
C VAL A 142 -1.98 -19.15 20.41
N ASP A 143 -1.02 -18.39 20.90
CA ASP A 143 -0.04 -18.82 21.89
C ASP A 143 -0.51 -18.35 23.29
N LEU A 144 -0.93 -19.29 24.14
CA LEU A 144 -1.46 -18.97 25.47
C LEU A 144 -0.40 -18.55 26.50
N GLU A 145 0.90 -18.65 26.19
CA GLU A 145 1.99 -18.17 27.04
C GLU A 145 2.46 -16.76 26.65
N GLN A 146 2.25 -16.35 25.39
CA GLN A 146 2.72 -15.06 24.84
C GLN A 146 1.61 -14.08 24.46
N ASP A 147 0.45 -14.55 24.00
CA ASP A 147 -0.65 -13.71 23.54
C ASP A 147 -1.61 -13.34 24.69
N THR A 148 -2.35 -12.25 24.49
CA THR A 148 -3.51 -11.91 25.32
C THR A 148 -4.80 -12.27 24.58
N VAL A 149 -5.72 -12.98 25.21
CA VAL A 149 -7.08 -13.21 24.69
C VAL A 149 -8.07 -12.40 25.53
N LEU A 150 -8.88 -11.57 24.87
CA LEU A 150 -9.80 -10.62 25.51
C LEU A 150 -11.22 -10.78 24.97
N ASP A 151 -12.21 -10.80 25.86
CA ASP A 151 -13.62 -10.69 25.51
C ASP A 151 -14.10 -9.26 25.77
N LYS A 152 -14.43 -8.50 24.72
CA LYS A 152 -15.00 -7.15 24.81
C LYS A 152 -16.52 -7.17 24.75
N THR A 153 -17.17 -6.34 25.55
CA THR A 153 -18.63 -6.21 25.62
C THR A 153 -19.19 -5.02 24.83
N ALA A 154 -18.30 -4.11 24.40
CA ALA A 154 -18.59 -2.96 23.56
C ALA A 154 -17.94 -3.10 22.16
N TYR A 155 -18.17 -2.12 21.28
CA TYR A 155 -17.59 -2.12 19.94
C TYR A 155 -16.07 -1.95 19.96
N SER A 156 -15.56 -1.07 20.83
CA SER A 156 -14.13 -0.78 21.00
C SER A 156 -13.43 -1.77 21.94
N ALA A 157 -12.24 -2.24 21.57
CA ALA A 157 -11.40 -3.07 22.45
C ALA A 157 -10.67 -2.27 23.56
N LEU A 158 -10.63 -0.94 23.46
CA LEU A 158 -9.90 -0.05 24.37
C LEU A 158 -10.83 0.72 25.33
N GLU A 159 -12.12 0.41 25.33
CA GLU A 159 -13.11 0.95 26.26
C GLU A 159 -13.00 0.35 27.67
N SER A 160 -12.47 -0.87 27.79
CA SER A 160 -12.00 -1.41 29.07
C SER A 160 -10.62 -0.83 29.42
N ASN A 161 -10.55 -0.12 30.55
CA ASN A 161 -9.31 0.51 31.04
C ASN A 161 -8.13 -0.47 31.19
N ASP A 162 -8.37 -1.76 31.40
CA ASP A 162 -7.33 -2.76 31.67
C ASP A 162 -6.35 -2.95 30.50
N LEU A 163 -6.84 -2.96 29.25
CA LEU A 163 -5.97 -3.09 28.07
C LEU A 163 -5.15 -1.81 27.85
N VAL A 164 -5.77 -0.64 28.02
CA VAL A 164 -5.11 0.67 27.94
C VAL A 164 -4.04 0.82 29.03
N LEU A 165 -4.32 0.36 30.25
CA LEU A 165 -3.36 0.37 31.36
C LEU A 165 -2.21 -0.60 31.11
N SER A 166 -2.50 -1.81 30.62
CA SER A 166 -1.50 -2.81 30.21
C SER A 166 -0.54 -2.24 29.15
N PHE A 167 -1.07 -1.58 28.12
CA PHE A 167 -0.28 -0.90 27.09
C PHE A 167 0.62 0.20 27.68
N ARG A 168 0.09 1.03 28.60
CA ARG A 168 0.86 2.07 29.29
C ARG A 168 1.97 1.48 30.17
N THR A 169 1.70 0.42 30.93
CA THR A 169 2.72 -0.30 31.73
C THR A 169 3.79 -0.97 30.86
N LYS A 170 3.43 -1.43 29.66
CA LYS A 170 4.37 -2.00 28.67
C LYS A 170 5.09 -0.95 27.81
N PHE A 171 4.83 0.35 27.97
CA PHE A 171 5.34 1.42 27.08
C PHE A 171 5.04 1.17 25.59
N VAL A 172 3.84 0.65 25.29
CA VAL A 172 3.35 0.55 23.91
C VAL A 172 3.04 1.96 23.40
N THR A 173 3.55 2.30 22.22
CA THR A 173 3.23 3.56 21.52
C THR A 173 2.44 3.35 20.23
N ASP A 174 2.64 2.22 19.56
CA ASP A 174 2.14 1.98 18.21
C ASP A 174 1.24 0.73 18.19
N VAL A 175 0.01 0.91 17.76
CA VAL A 175 -1.06 -0.09 17.75
C VAL A 175 -1.42 -0.44 16.31
N TYR A 176 -1.17 -1.69 15.96
CA TYR A 176 -1.48 -2.29 14.67
C TYR A 176 -2.84 -2.97 14.77
N LEU A 177 -3.78 -2.61 13.90
CA LEU A 177 -5.15 -3.12 13.92
C LEU A 177 -5.43 -3.97 12.67
N CYS A 178 -5.94 -5.17 12.90
CA CYS A 178 -6.66 -5.97 11.90
C CYS A 178 -7.97 -6.47 12.51
N GLY A 179 -8.96 -6.81 11.70
CA GLY A 179 -10.24 -7.24 12.27
C GLY A 179 -11.47 -7.08 11.42
N SER A 180 -12.58 -7.43 12.06
CA SER A 180 -13.93 -7.41 11.52
C SER A 180 -14.89 -6.66 12.47
N LEU A 181 -15.88 -5.91 12.02
CA LEU A 181 -15.97 -5.23 10.72
C LEU A 181 -15.08 -3.97 10.73
N SER A 182 -14.49 -3.62 9.59
CA SER A 182 -13.66 -2.40 9.44
C SER A 182 -14.40 -1.12 9.84
N ASN A 183 -15.71 -1.08 9.57
CA ASN A 183 -16.59 0.05 9.84
C ASN A 183 -17.25 0.03 11.24
N ILE A 184 -17.08 -1.05 12.00
CA ILE A 184 -17.67 -1.22 13.34
C ILE A 184 -16.54 -1.29 14.38
N SER A 185 -16.08 -2.49 14.74
CA SER A 185 -15.13 -2.72 15.83
C SER A 185 -13.75 -2.13 15.58
N VAL A 186 -13.26 -2.15 14.32
CA VAL A 186 -11.96 -1.57 13.97
C VAL A 186 -12.01 -0.06 14.10
N TYR A 187 -13.03 0.59 13.52
CA TYR A 187 -13.26 2.03 13.63
C TYR A 187 -13.38 2.50 15.09
N ALA A 188 -14.21 1.82 15.90
CA ALA A 188 -14.37 2.14 17.31
C ALA A 188 -13.06 2.00 18.11
N THR A 189 -12.28 0.95 17.83
CA THR A 189 -10.98 0.71 18.49
C THR A 189 -9.92 1.72 18.04
N ALA A 190 -9.89 2.11 16.76
CA ALA A 190 -8.99 3.14 16.24
C ALA A 190 -9.27 4.51 16.87
N LEU A 191 -10.55 4.88 17.00
CA LEU A 191 -11.00 6.11 17.66
C LEU A 191 -10.50 6.18 19.11
N ASP A 192 -10.72 5.12 19.89
CA ASP A 192 -10.31 5.08 21.31
C ASP A 192 -8.78 4.87 21.49
N ALA A 193 -8.08 4.32 20.50
CA ALA A 193 -6.61 4.27 20.49
C ALA A 193 -6.00 5.67 20.33
N VAL A 194 -6.44 6.45 19.34
CA VAL A 194 -5.96 7.83 19.11
C VAL A 194 -6.33 8.74 20.29
N ARG A 195 -7.55 8.59 20.85
CA ARG A 195 -7.95 9.30 22.09
C ARG A 195 -7.02 9.03 23.28
N ASN A 196 -6.43 7.83 23.36
CA ASN A 196 -5.51 7.45 24.43
C ASN A 196 -4.04 7.79 24.14
N GLY A 197 -3.73 8.34 22.96
CA GLY A 197 -2.41 8.82 22.56
C GLY A 197 -1.52 7.80 21.83
N PHE A 198 -2.10 6.71 21.31
CA PHE A 198 -1.35 5.72 20.52
C PHE A 198 -1.32 6.09 19.03
N SER A 199 -0.21 5.81 18.35
CA SER A 199 -0.18 5.75 16.89
C SER A 199 -1.06 4.59 16.43
N VAL A 200 -1.89 4.78 15.40
CA VAL A 200 -2.71 3.71 14.82
C VAL A 200 -2.25 3.38 13.41
N THR A 201 -2.05 2.09 13.18
CA THR A 201 -1.69 1.54 11.86
C THR A 201 -2.65 0.41 11.50
N LEU A 202 -3.31 0.51 10.36
CA LEU A 202 -4.28 -0.43 9.85
C LEU A 202 -3.58 -1.44 8.93
N ILE A 203 -3.84 -2.73 9.14
CA ILE A 203 -3.36 -3.81 8.28
C ILE A 203 -4.47 -4.07 7.24
N GLU A 204 -4.41 -3.35 6.13
CA GLU A 204 -5.53 -3.11 5.20
C GLU A 204 -6.06 -4.38 4.54
N ASP A 205 -5.14 -5.30 4.16
CA ASP A 205 -5.46 -6.62 3.61
C ASP A 205 -6.03 -7.60 4.65
N CYS A 206 -6.00 -7.24 5.94
CA CYS A 206 -6.56 -8.00 7.05
C CYS A 206 -7.83 -7.34 7.65
N LEU A 207 -8.55 -6.53 6.88
CA LEU A 207 -9.80 -5.87 7.29
C LEU A 207 -11.05 -6.52 6.67
N GLY A 208 -11.90 -7.09 7.51
CA GLY A 208 -13.17 -7.70 7.11
C GLY A 208 -14.29 -6.67 6.89
N TYR A 209 -15.04 -6.77 5.79
CA TYR A 209 -16.21 -5.94 5.52
C TYR A 209 -17.29 -6.68 4.70
N ARG A 210 -18.54 -6.22 4.80
CA ARG A 210 -19.67 -6.74 4.00
C ARG A 210 -20.09 -5.77 2.89
N GLU A 211 -20.17 -4.48 3.20
CA GLU A 211 -20.44 -3.42 2.22
C GLU A 211 -19.17 -2.58 1.97
N PHE A 212 -18.67 -2.56 0.74
CA PHE A 212 -17.47 -1.81 0.37
C PHE A 212 -17.63 -0.29 0.54
N GLY A 213 -18.86 0.25 0.45
CA GLY A 213 -19.13 1.66 0.70
C GLY A 213 -18.85 2.05 2.16
N ARG A 214 -19.43 1.31 3.12
CA ARG A 214 -19.15 1.46 4.57
C ARG A 214 -17.67 1.25 4.89
N HIS A 215 -17.03 0.24 4.29
CA HIS A 215 -15.58 0.00 4.43
C HIS A 215 -14.75 1.22 4.02
N ARG A 216 -14.98 1.71 2.80
CA ARG A 216 -14.29 2.88 2.24
C ARG A 216 -14.51 4.14 3.08
N GLU A 217 -15.74 4.39 3.53
CA GLU A 217 -16.04 5.53 4.41
C GLU A 217 -15.36 5.40 5.78
N ALA A 218 -15.30 4.20 6.36
CA ALA A 218 -14.58 3.98 7.61
C ALA A 218 -13.06 4.16 7.44
N MET A 219 -12.47 3.61 6.38
CA MET A 219 -11.05 3.82 6.06
C MET A 219 -10.74 5.32 5.89
N ARG A 220 -11.59 6.04 5.15
CA ARG A 220 -11.48 7.50 4.97
C ARG A 220 -11.56 8.25 6.30
N ARG A 221 -12.57 7.98 7.14
CA ARG A 221 -12.69 8.60 8.47
C ARG A 221 -11.48 8.28 9.37
N MET A 222 -10.93 7.06 9.31
CA MET A 222 -9.72 6.70 10.08
C MET A 222 -8.46 7.44 9.58
N ALA A 223 -8.28 7.61 8.27
CA ALA A 223 -7.17 8.38 7.73
C ALA A 223 -7.33 9.89 7.99
N ASP A 224 -8.45 10.49 7.57
CA ASP A 224 -8.65 11.94 7.55
C ASP A 224 -8.91 12.56 8.94
N ILE A 225 -9.63 11.85 9.83
CA ILE A 225 -10.06 12.38 11.13
C ILE A 225 -9.17 11.87 12.27
N LEU A 226 -8.72 10.62 12.20
CA LEU A 226 -7.90 9.99 13.26
C LEU A 226 -6.40 10.02 12.95
N GLY A 227 -5.99 10.24 11.70
CA GLY A 227 -4.58 10.22 11.28
C GLY A 227 -3.97 8.82 11.27
N ALA A 228 -4.79 7.76 11.14
CA ALA A 228 -4.31 6.39 11.07
C ALA A 228 -3.56 6.13 9.75
N THR A 229 -2.49 5.35 9.80
CA THR A 229 -1.73 4.93 8.62
C THR A 229 -2.21 3.58 8.10
N GLY A 230 -2.11 3.34 6.79
CA GLY A 230 -2.36 2.03 6.17
C GLY A 230 -1.06 1.29 5.82
N LEU A 231 -1.09 -0.04 5.88
CA LEU A 231 -0.10 -0.94 5.27
C LEU A 231 -0.69 -2.33 5.01
N SER A 232 -0.08 -3.10 4.13
CA SER A 232 -0.38 -4.54 3.97
C SER A 232 0.31 -5.40 5.04
N ALA A 233 -0.25 -6.58 5.36
CA ALA A 233 0.43 -7.59 6.18
C ALA A 233 1.81 -7.95 5.61
N GLN A 234 1.97 -7.87 4.28
CA GLN A 234 3.27 -8.05 3.65
C GLN A 234 4.26 -6.91 3.96
N GLU A 235 3.83 -5.65 3.94
CA GLU A 235 4.65 -4.52 4.37
C GLU A 235 4.95 -4.57 5.89
N LEU A 236 4.07 -5.17 6.69
CA LEU A 236 4.39 -5.45 8.10
C LEU A 236 5.52 -6.48 8.21
N TYR A 237 5.42 -7.66 7.57
CA TYR A 237 6.54 -8.63 7.56
C TYR A 237 7.85 -7.98 7.10
N GLN A 238 7.80 -7.14 6.05
CA GLN A 238 8.96 -6.38 5.57
C GLN A 238 9.58 -5.43 6.61
N GLU A 239 8.78 -4.86 7.53
CA GLU A 239 9.25 -4.05 8.66
C GLU A 239 9.85 -4.92 9.77
N LEU A 240 9.21 -6.07 10.06
CA LEU A 240 9.66 -7.02 11.09
C LEU A 240 11.00 -7.68 10.74
N ASP A 241 11.13 -8.18 9.50
CA ASP A 241 12.38 -8.72 8.93
C ASP A 241 13.53 -7.72 9.08
N TRP A 242 13.23 -6.43 8.89
CA TRP A 242 14.22 -5.37 8.91
C TRP A 242 14.69 -5.02 10.33
N ALA A 243 13.77 -4.97 11.30
CA ALA A 243 14.11 -4.77 12.71
C ALA A 243 14.98 -5.92 13.28
N GLU A 244 14.75 -7.16 12.84
CA GLU A 244 15.60 -8.31 13.17
C GLU A 244 16.99 -8.20 12.53
N THR A 245 17.07 -7.70 11.29
CA THR A 245 18.33 -7.48 10.56
C THR A 245 19.19 -6.37 11.19
N ASP A 246 18.60 -5.22 11.53
CA ASP A 246 19.33 -4.12 12.20
C ASP A 246 19.84 -4.51 13.59
N ALA A 247 19.09 -5.35 14.33
CA ALA A 247 19.54 -5.86 15.63
C ALA A 247 20.75 -6.81 15.51
N ILE A 248 20.82 -7.61 14.44
CA ILE A 248 21.98 -8.46 14.13
C ILE A 248 23.18 -7.61 13.69
N ALA A 249 22.96 -6.57 12.86
CA ALA A 249 24.00 -5.64 12.44
C ALA A 249 24.62 -4.85 13.61
N GLN A 250 23.84 -4.59 14.66
CA GLN A 250 24.30 -3.95 15.91
C GLN A 250 24.98 -4.92 16.90
N GLY A 251 25.23 -6.17 16.49
CA GLY A 251 26.08 -7.12 17.24
C GLY A 251 25.40 -7.83 18.41
N ALA A 252 24.06 -7.90 18.43
CA ALA A 252 23.35 -8.71 19.42
C ALA A 252 23.73 -10.20 19.30
N PRO A 253 24.12 -10.90 20.39
CA PRO A 253 24.52 -12.29 20.31
C PRO A 253 23.31 -13.18 19.99
N GLN A 254 23.45 -14.03 18.96
CA GLN A 254 22.43 -15.01 18.58
C GLN A 254 21.99 -15.87 19.78
N PRO A 255 20.67 -16.06 20.00
CA PRO A 255 20.21 -17.09 20.92
C PRO A 255 20.65 -18.45 20.37
N LYS A 256 21.48 -19.17 21.14
CA LYS A 256 22.00 -20.48 20.73
C LYS A 256 20.84 -21.45 20.59
N ARG A 257 20.56 -21.90 19.36
CA ARG A 257 19.70 -23.08 19.13
C ARG A 257 20.20 -24.25 20.02
N PRO A 258 19.32 -24.95 20.75
CA PRO A 258 19.73 -26.11 21.53
C PRO A 258 20.28 -27.20 20.59
N ALA A 259 21.55 -27.55 20.75
CA ALA A 259 22.20 -28.60 19.97
C ALA A 259 21.74 -29.97 20.48
N GLY A 260 20.64 -30.51 19.94
CA GLY A 260 20.05 -31.74 20.47
C GLY A 260 18.87 -32.35 19.72
N ALA A 261 18.77 -32.19 18.39
CA ALA A 261 17.72 -32.85 17.58
C ALA A 261 18.10 -33.01 16.09
N SER A 262 19.19 -33.72 15.79
CA SER A 262 19.59 -34.03 14.40
C SER A 262 20.11 -35.46 14.24
N LEU A 263 19.28 -36.42 14.66
CA LEU A 263 19.29 -37.82 14.23
C LEU A 263 17.83 -38.12 13.82
N GLY A 264 17.49 -38.57 12.62
CA GLY A 264 18.32 -39.13 11.55
C GLY A 264 17.88 -40.56 11.27
N LEU A 265 16.67 -40.73 10.71
CA LEU A 265 16.03 -42.04 10.55
C LEU A 265 15.94 -42.53 9.08
N GLU A 266 16.74 -41.97 8.18
CA GLU A 266 16.88 -42.46 6.80
C GLU A 266 18.24 -43.15 6.61
N SER A 267 18.44 -44.28 7.31
CA SER A 267 19.64 -45.13 7.14
C SER A 267 19.45 -46.60 7.53
N VAL A 268 18.23 -47.15 7.41
CA VAL A 268 17.98 -48.61 7.60
C VAL A 268 16.95 -49.21 6.63
N MET A 269 16.83 -48.71 5.41
CA MET A 269 15.96 -49.30 4.36
C MET A 269 16.56 -49.30 2.94
N ASP A 270 17.77 -49.86 2.79
CA ASP A 270 18.11 -50.50 1.51
C ASP A 270 19.10 -51.68 1.69
N THR A 271 18.64 -52.77 2.31
CA THR A 271 19.36 -54.05 2.29
C THR A 271 18.44 -55.26 2.53
N LEU A 272 18.21 -56.06 1.48
CA LEU A 272 17.83 -57.49 1.48
C LEU A 272 16.49 -57.93 2.13
N GLY A 273 15.50 -58.21 1.26
CA GLY A 273 15.25 -59.60 0.86
C GLY A 273 14.49 -60.57 1.80
N VAL A 274 13.15 -60.53 1.74
CA VAL A 274 12.20 -61.68 1.74
C VAL A 274 12.61 -63.01 2.40
N ALA A 275 11.93 -63.39 3.50
CA ALA A 275 11.24 -64.70 3.64
C ALA A 275 10.40 -64.86 4.93
N ALA A 276 9.19 -65.41 4.77
CA ALA A 276 8.48 -66.40 5.61
C ALA A 276 8.21 -66.21 7.12
N GLU A 277 7.23 -67.00 7.58
CA GLU A 277 6.71 -67.16 8.94
C GLU A 277 7.63 -68.03 9.82
N GLU A 278 7.57 -67.88 11.15
CA GLU A 278 7.34 -69.03 12.06
C GLU A 278 6.89 -68.60 13.48
N SER A 279 6.66 -69.57 14.38
CA SER A 279 5.81 -69.47 15.60
C SER A 279 6.61 -69.65 16.92
N PRO A 280 6.03 -69.43 18.13
CA PRO A 280 6.76 -69.41 19.41
C PRO A 280 6.89 -70.81 20.06
N PRO A 281 7.46 -70.95 21.28
CA PRO A 281 6.61 -70.92 22.50
C PRO A 281 7.29 -70.39 23.80
N GLU A 282 6.52 -70.43 24.91
CA GLU A 282 6.95 -70.52 26.33
C GLU A 282 7.73 -69.31 26.97
N ASP A 283 7.60 -68.95 28.26
CA ASP A 283 6.85 -69.55 29.39
C ASP A 283 6.39 -68.50 30.45
N MET A 284 5.58 -68.93 31.43
CA MET A 284 5.08 -68.19 32.62
C MET A 284 6.00 -68.37 33.86
N PRO A 285 5.75 -67.84 35.11
CA PRO A 285 4.57 -67.15 35.70
C PRO A 285 4.87 -65.76 36.32
N GLY A 286 3.89 -64.93 36.73
CA GLY A 286 3.09 -65.01 37.98
C GLY A 286 3.47 -63.86 38.93
N ASP A 287 2.75 -63.39 39.95
CA ASP A 287 1.37 -63.50 40.48
C ASP A 287 1.10 -62.13 41.19
N THR A 288 -0.08 -61.57 41.51
CA THR A 288 -1.48 -61.99 41.81
C THR A 288 -2.45 -60.92 41.18
N ASN A 289 -3.79 -61.01 41.09
CA ASN A 289 -4.90 -61.54 41.92
C ASN A 289 -5.23 -60.71 43.19
N ASP A 290 -6.49 -60.49 43.60
CA ASP A 290 -7.83 -60.73 43.00
C ASP A 290 -8.51 -59.34 42.70
N ASP A 291 -9.76 -59.13 42.24
CA ASP A 291 -11.00 -59.91 41.99
C ASP A 291 -11.83 -59.18 40.89
N ASP A 292 -13.01 -59.66 40.47
CA ASP A 292 -13.92 -59.01 39.47
C ASP A 292 -15.33 -58.69 40.06
N PRO A 293 -16.54 -59.23 39.69
CA PRO A 293 -16.96 -60.15 38.61
C PRO A 293 -18.08 -59.63 37.66
N ASP A 294 -17.83 -59.70 36.34
CA ASP A 294 -18.80 -60.09 35.27
C ASP A 294 -19.92 -59.07 34.86
N ALA A 295 -20.35 -58.92 33.59
CA ALA A 295 -20.17 -59.79 32.43
C ALA A 295 -19.98 -59.08 31.07
N SER A 296 -19.42 -59.85 30.13
CA SER A 296 -19.09 -59.59 28.72
C SER A 296 -20.28 -59.09 27.83
N ILE A 297 -20.10 -58.66 26.56
CA ILE A 297 -19.60 -59.43 25.40
C ILE A 297 -18.64 -58.60 24.51
N SER A 298 -17.66 -59.27 23.90
CA SER A 298 -16.65 -58.68 23.00
C SER A 298 -16.85 -59.07 21.52
N LEU A 299 -16.16 -58.33 20.65
CA LEU A 299 -15.93 -58.50 19.21
C LEU A 299 -16.03 -59.94 18.66
N THR A 300 -16.81 -60.17 17.59
CA THR A 300 -16.42 -60.95 16.36
C THR A 300 -17.45 -61.02 15.22
N GLU A 301 -18.58 -60.29 15.28
CA GLU A 301 -19.54 -60.10 14.16
C GLU A 301 -19.81 -58.59 13.99
N ILE A 302 -19.97 -57.97 12.81
CA ILE A 302 -20.17 -58.46 11.44
C ILE A 302 -19.11 -57.86 10.49
N ALA A 303 -18.34 -58.69 9.78
CA ALA A 303 -17.39 -58.25 8.75
C ALA A 303 -17.32 -59.20 7.52
N SER A 304 -18.46 -59.74 7.06
CA SER A 304 -18.54 -60.49 5.79
C SER A 304 -19.98 -60.55 5.24
N LEU A 305 -20.13 -61.11 4.03
CA LEU A 305 -21.40 -61.36 3.30
C LEU A 305 -22.18 -60.10 2.86
N THR A 306 -22.00 -59.50 1.67
CA THR A 306 -21.94 -59.98 0.26
C THR A 306 -23.31 -60.15 -0.44
N ARG A 307 -23.49 -59.40 -1.55
CA ARG A 307 -24.44 -59.56 -2.68
C ARG A 307 -25.95 -59.30 -2.50
N LEU A 308 -26.43 -58.34 -3.32
CA LEU A 308 -27.59 -58.43 -4.24
C LEU A 308 -28.95 -58.94 -3.71
N HIS A 309 -29.96 -58.06 -3.73
CA HIS A 309 -31.06 -58.18 -4.73
C HIS A 309 -31.79 -56.85 -5.00
N ARG A 310 -32.90 -56.89 -5.77
CA ARG A 310 -33.52 -55.76 -6.50
C ARG A 310 -35.01 -55.54 -6.14
N THR A 311 -35.47 -54.28 -6.33
CA THR A 311 -36.85 -53.86 -6.73
C THR A 311 -37.99 -54.16 -5.75
N ALA A 312 -39.17 -53.51 -5.79
CA ALA A 312 -39.76 -52.48 -6.69
C ALA A 312 -40.51 -51.41 -5.83
N ALA A 313 -41.25 -50.39 -6.29
CA ALA A 313 -41.67 -49.85 -7.61
C ALA A 313 -41.75 -48.29 -7.45
N GLY A 314 -41.81 -47.38 -8.44
CA GLY A 314 -42.53 -47.31 -9.73
C GLY A 314 -43.63 -46.23 -9.63
N ALA A 315 -43.92 -45.34 -10.59
CA ALA A 315 -43.35 -44.99 -11.91
C ALA A 315 -43.83 -43.53 -12.25
N ALA A 316 -43.94 -42.93 -13.47
CA ALA A 316 -43.81 -43.37 -14.86
C ALA A 316 -43.66 -42.18 -15.87
N ARG A 317 -42.84 -42.37 -16.93
CA ARG A 317 -42.94 -41.83 -18.32
C ARG A 317 -42.71 -40.31 -18.59
N VAL A 318 -41.93 -39.81 -19.59
CA VAL A 318 -41.47 -40.23 -20.97
C VAL A 318 -42.56 -39.99 -22.06
N PRO A 319 -42.31 -39.35 -23.24
CA PRO A 319 -41.19 -39.49 -24.24
C PRO A 319 -40.56 -38.14 -24.74
N ALA A 320 -39.65 -38.01 -25.73
CA ALA A 320 -38.60 -38.80 -26.46
C ALA A 320 -37.72 -37.76 -27.27
N ASP A 321 -36.58 -37.99 -27.94
CA ASP A 321 -36.18 -39.03 -28.95
C ASP A 321 -34.61 -39.19 -29.06
N THR A 322 -34.10 -39.75 -30.17
CA THR A 322 -32.81 -40.44 -30.40
C THR A 322 -31.79 -39.61 -31.23
N LYS A 323 -30.49 -39.92 -31.49
CA LYS A 323 -29.65 -41.16 -31.67
C LYS A 323 -28.19 -40.86 -31.20
N LYS A 324 -27.38 -41.79 -30.63
CA LYS A 324 -26.51 -42.83 -31.30
C LYS A 324 -25.64 -42.25 -32.44
N GLN A 325 -24.30 -42.38 -32.54
CA GLN A 325 -23.31 -43.47 -32.29
C GLN A 325 -21.86 -42.86 -32.16
N VAL A 326 -20.68 -43.50 -31.86
CA VAL A 326 -20.16 -44.79 -31.30
C VAL A 326 -18.64 -44.61 -30.94
N ARG A 327 -17.98 -45.57 -30.24
CA ARG A 327 -16.52 -45.61 -29.91
C ARG A 327 -15.66 -46.37 -30.94
N VAL A 328 -14.33 -46.15 -30.94
CA VAL A 328 -13.27 -47.19 -30.70
C VAL A 328 -11.90 -46.53 -30.40
N ARG A 329 -10.89 -47.33 -30.02
CA ARG A 329 -9.66 -46.97 -29.24
C ARG A 329 -8.54 -47.99 -29.59
N ILE A 330 -7.27 -47.75 -29.16
CA ILE A 330 -6.24 -48.74 -28.68
C ILE A 330 -4.82 -48.74 -29.35
N ARG A 331 -3.80 -48.70 -28.46
CA ARG A 331 -2.37 -49.18 -28.51
C ARG A 331 -1.19 -48.38 -29.12
N ARG A 332 -0.16 -48.22 -28.26
CA ARG A 332 1.30 -48.11 -28.55
C ARG A 332 1.91 -49.51 -28.78
N PRO A 333 3.21 -49.59 -29.18
CA PRO A 333 4.19 -50.18 -28.24
C PRO A 333 5.54 -49.41 -28.11
N LYS A 334 6.43 -49.90 -27.23
CA LYS A 334 7.89 -49.55 -27.11
C LYS A 334 8.67 -50.24 -28.27
N ARG A 335 9.99 -50.05 -28.55
CA ARG A 335 11.16 -50.05 -27.62
C ARG A 335 12.52 -49.79 -28.36
N ARG A 336 13.43 -49.00 -27.75
CA ARG A 336 14.93 -49.06 -27.73
C ARG A 336 15.84 -49.00 -29.00
N GLU A 337 17.11 -48.68 -28.67
CA GLU A 337 18.41 -49.08 -29.27
C GLU A 337 19.04 -48.25 -30.43
N ALA A 338 20.38 -48.23 -30.44
CA ALA A 338 21.35 -47.47 -31.26
C ALA A 338 22.79 -47.96 -30.92
N PRO A 339 23.89 -47.52 -31.59
CA PRO A 339 24.09 -47.09 -32.99
C PRO A 339 24.76 -48.27 -33.80
N PRO A 340 25.60 -48.15 -34.87
CA PRO A 340 26.90 -47.43 -34.88
C PRO A 340 27.49 -46.87 -36.23
N ASP A 341 28.62 -46.17 -36.10
CA ASP A 341 29.87 -46.21 -36.93
C ASP A 341 30.14 -45.32 -38.19
N ALA A 342 31.45 -45.02 -38.33
CA ALA A 342 32.28 -44.52 -39.46
C ALA A 342 32.01 -43.15 -40.13
N GLY A 343 33.02 -42.31 -40.44
CA GLY A 343 34.46 -42.39 -40.13
C GLY A 343 35.37 -41.39 -40.89
N VAL A 344 36.69 -41.41 -40.60
CA VAL A 344 37.83 -40.62 -41.18
C VAL A 344 37.93 -39.15 -40.70
N GLY A 345 39.06 -38.55 -40.29
CA GLY A 345 40.52 -38.84 -40.36
C GLY A 345 41.24 -37.69 -41.12
N THR A 346 42.30 -36.97 -40.67
CA THR A 346 43.62 -37.28 -40.04
C THR A 346 44.05 -36.14 -39.07
N ASN A 347 44.83 -36.32 -37.98
CA ASN A 347 46.30 -36.55 -37.85
C ASN A 347 47.18 -35.43 -38.49
N ASP A 348 48.27 -34.89 -37.90
CA ASP A 348 49.18 -35.34 -36.81
C ASP A 348 49.77 -34.21 -35.90
N THR A 349 50.53 -34.57 -34.85
CA THR A 349 51.44 -33.72 -34.02
C THR A 349 52.85 -34.37 -33.98
N PRO A 350 53.98 -33.69 -33.61
CA PRO A 350 54.53 -33.90 -32.24
C PRO A 350 55.57 -32.88 -31.64
N SER A 351 55.69 -32.91 -30.30
CA SER A 351 56.94 -32.84 -29.48
C SER A 351 57.75 -31.54 -29.19
N LYS A 352 58.48 -31.60 -28.04
CA LYS A 352 59.41 -30.66 -27.34
C LYS A 352 60.90 -31.19 -27.47
N PRO A 353 62.03 -30.71 -26.84
CA PRO A 353 62.21 -30.04 -25.52
C PRO A 353 63.28 -28.85 -25.47
N PRO A 354 64.37 -28.76 -24.65
CA PRO A 354 64.79 -27.53 -23.89
C PRO A 354 66.32 -27.17 -24.04
N PRO A 355 67.14 -26.65 -23.06
CA PRO A 355 66.96 -25.98 -21.73
C PRO A 355 67.86 -24.71 -21.49
N ASP A 356 67.95 -24.25 -20.21
CA ASP A 356 69.11 -23.66 -19.44
C ASP A 356 68.55 -22.72 -18.30
N THR A 357 68.78 -22.79 -16.98
CA THR A 357 69.98 -22.83 -16.06
C THR A 357 70.68 -21.46 -15.87
N VAL A 358 71.11 -20.98 -14.69
CA VAL A 358 71.40 -21.56 -13.35
C VAL A 358 71.35 -20.52 -12.18
N ASP A 359 71.27 -21.00 -10.91
CA ASP A 359 71.91 -20.47 -9.65
C ASP A 359 71.61 -19.06 -9.04
N ASN A 360 71.80 -18.77 -7.72
CA ASN A 360 71.62 -19.53 -6.45
C ASN A 360 71.78 -18.62 -5.19
N ALA A 361 71.18 -19.00 -4.02
CA ALA A 361 71.55 -18.66 -2.60
C ALA A 361 71.66 -17.17 -2.14
N ASP A 362 71.51 -16.72 -0.87
CA ASP A 362 70.92 -17.13 0.45
C ASP A 362 70.65 -15.76 1.19
N SER A 363 70.02 -15.55 2.36
CA SER A 363 69.54 -16.40 3.46
C SER A 363 68.48 -15.69 4.34
N LYS A 364 67.76 -16.46 5.17
CA LYS A 364 67.29 -16.19 6.56
C LYS A 364 67.01 -14.70 6.93
N THR A 365 65.80 -14.33 7.39
CA THR A 365 65.20 -14.81 8.65
C THR A 365 63.70 -14.47 8.79
N ASN A 366 62.98 -15.31 9.56
CA ASN A 366 61.85 -15.02 10.45
C ASN A 366 60.50 -14.45 9.94
N ALA A 367 59.45 -15.19 10.34
CA ALA A 367 58.17 -14.73 10.94
C ALA A 367 56.91 -14.53 10.07
N ALA A 368 55.78 -14.88 10.73
CA ALA A 368 54.39 -14.49 10.50
C ALA A 368 53.73 -14.78 9.13
N THR A 369 52.77 -15.69 9.14
CA THR A 369 51.81 -15.93 8.05
C THR A 369 50.86 -14.74 7.85
N SER A 370 50.90 -14.11 6.68
CA SER A 370 49.80 -13.33 6.11
C SER A 370 49.21 -14.05 4.90
N LYS A 371 47.90 -13.92 4.66
CA LYS A 371 47.26 -14.48 3.46
C LYS A 371 47.56 -13.58 2.25
N PRO A 372 47.96 -14.11 1.09
CA PRO A 372 48.07 -13.32 -0.13
C PRO A 372 46.68 -12.90 -0.63
N SER A 373 46.63 -11.73 -1.26
CA SER A 373 45.48 -11.25 -2.04
C SER A 373 45.27 -12.10 -3.29
N LEU A 374 44.01 -12.17 -3.74
CA LEU A 374 43.64 -12.66 -5.07
C LEU A 374 42.93 -11.53 -5.80
N GLU A 375 43.61 -10.94 -6.78
CA GLU A 375 42.95 -10.21 -7.86
C GLU A 375 42.33 -11.25 -8.81
N ALA A 376 41.01 -11.24 -8.99
CA ALA A 376 40.32 -12.15 -9.89
C ALA A 376 38.98 -11.59 -10.41
N ASP A 377 39.08 -10.96 -11.58
CA ASP A 377 38.05 -10.93 -12.64
C ASP A 377 36.76 -10.10 -12.47
N GLN A 378 36.25 -9.60 -13.61
CA GLN A 378 35.16 -8.62 -13.73
C GLN A 378 33.88 -9.26 -14.28
N SER A 379 33.10 -9.95 -13.43
CA SER A 379 31.77 -10.44 -13.82
C SER A 379 30.78 -10.64 -12.65
N THR A 380 30.42 -9.57 -11.96
CA THR A 380 29.36 -9.56 -10.91
C THR A 380 27.95 -9.65 -11.52
N GLY A 381 27.67 -10.70 -12.30
CA GLY A 381 26.47 -10.85 -13.13
C GLY A 381 25.75 -12.21 -13.01
N SER A 382 25.99 -12.98 -11.95
CA SER A 382 25.35 -14.28 -11.73
C SER A 382 24.51 -14.28 -10.45
N GLY A 383 23.18 -14.38 -10.59
CA GLY A 383 22.26 -14.68 -9.48
C GLY A 383 21.28 -13.59 -9.04
N ILE A 384 21.20 -12.43 -9.71
CA ILE A 384 20.16 -11.43 -9.39
C ILE A 384 18.80 -11.91 -9.93
N GLY A 385 17.79 -11.95 -9.06
CA GLY A 385 16.44 -12.39 -9.39
C GLY A 385 16.41 -13.84 -9.91
N GLU A 386 15.84 -14.03 -11.09
CA GLU A 386 15.82 -15.31 -11.82
C GLU A 386 17.09 -15.56 -12.66
N GLY A 387 18.13 -14.75 -12.48
CA GLY A 387 19.38 -14.80 -13.26
C GLY A 387 19.31 -14.11 -14.63
N ASP A 388 18.19 -13.47 -14.95
CA ASP A 388 18.00 -12.65 -16.16
C ASP A 388 18.12 -11.13 -15.89
N SER A 389 18.50 -10.74 -14.68
CA SER A 389 18.74 -9.35 -14.26
C SER A 389 20.22 -9.13 -13.92
N ARG A 390 20.73 -7.91 -14.11
CA ARG A 390 22.13 -7.55 -13.81
C ARG A 390 22.30 -6.08 -13.41
N LEU A 391 23.34 -5.77 -12.63
CA LEU A 391 23.78 -4.41 -12.33
C LEU A 391 25.05 -4.08 -13.14
N VAL A 392 25.06 -2.93 -13.80
CA VAL A 392 26.25 -2.30 -14.38
C VAL A 392 26.65 -1.17 -13.42
N SER A 393 27.79 -1.32 -12.75
CA SER A 393 28.18 -0.48 -11.62
C SER A 393 28.53 0.97 -11.99
N GLU A 394 29.03 1.19 -13.20
CA GLU A 394 29.37 2.50 -13.76
C GLU A 394 28.98 2.54 -15.24
N LEU A 395 28.25 3.60 -15.62
CA LEU A 395 27.77 3.89 -16.96
C LEU A 395 28.58 5.07 -17.53
N ASP A 396 28.99 4.97 -18.79
CA ASP A 396 29.71 6.03 -19.49
C ASP A 396 28.74 7.12 -19.98
N ILE A 397 28.46 8.07 -19.08
CA ILE A 397 27.58 9.23 -19.27
C ILE A 397 28.21 10.46 -18.58
N PRO A 398 27.85 11.69 -19.00
CA PRO A 398 28.44 12.92 -18.48
C PRO A 398 28.40 13.02 -16.95
N GLN A 399 29.47 13.56 -16.35
CA GLN A 399 29.61 13.64 -14.90
C GLN A 399 28.62 14.63 -14.25
N ASP A 400 28.14 15.59 -15.03
CA ASP A 400 27.11 16.59 -14.73
C ASP A 400 25.69 16.15 -15.14
N ALA A 401 25.49 14.87 -15.51
CA ALA A 401 24.18 14.37 -15.91
C ALA A 401 23.12 14.44 -14.80
N PHE A 402 23.51 14.42 -13.52
CA PHE A 402 22.56 14.62 -12.42
C PHE A 402 22.01 16.05 -12.41
N GLU A 403 22.89 17.04 -12.48
CA GLU A 403 22.59 18.46 -12.52
C GLU A 403 21.78 18.82 -13.78
N ARG A 404 22.25 18.39 -14.96
CA ARG A 404 21.55 18.60 -16.23
C ARG A 404 20.13 18.03 -16.21
N ILE A 405 19.94 16.80 -15.73
CA ILE A 405 18.60 16.17 -15.67
C ILE A 405 17.74 16.80 -14.57
N ARG A 406 18.33 17.28 -13.47
CA ARG A 406 17.63 18.05 -12.42
C ARG A 406 17.02 19.34 -12.97
N GLU A 407 17.75 20.06 -13.83
CA GLU A 407 17.34 21.34 -14.41
C GLU A 407 16.46 21.21 -15.66
N GLU A 408 16.79 20.29 -16.58
CA GLU A 408 16.06 20.11 -17.85
C GLU A 408 14.65 19.50 -17.64
N VAL A 409 14.46 18.67 -16.60
CA VAL A 409 13.21 17.93 -16.40
C VAL A 409 12.14 18.78 -15.73
N SER A 410 10.96 18.87 -16.36
CA SER A 410 9.76 19.45 -15.75
C SER A 410 9.15 18.52 -14.70
N TRP A 411 9.62 18.58 -13.46
CA TRP A 411 9.12 17.77 -12.35
C TRP A 411 7.63 18.04 -12.04
N GLN A 412 6.89 16.97 -11.79
CA GLN A 412 5.45 16.99 -11.48
C GLN A 412 5.14 16.13 -10.24
N LYS A 413 4.03 16.44 -9.57
CA LYS A 413 3.44 15.58 -8.52
C LYS A 413 2.52 14.55 -9.16
N MET A 414 2.61 13.30 -8.75
CA MET A 414 1.69 12.23 -9.17
C MET A 414 0.75 11.83 -8.03
N TYR A 415 -0.43 11.33 -8.41
CA TYR A 415 -1.46 10.86 -7.48
C TYR A 415 -1.92 9.46 -7.88
N HIS A 416 -2.39 8.74 -6.88
CA HIS A 416 -3.03 7.43 -6.97
C HIS A 416 -4.17 7.38 -5.95
N LEU A 417 -5.05 6.37 -6.05
CA LEU A 417 -6.22 6.19 -5.16
C LEU A 417 -5.94 6.34 -3.65
N SER A 418 -4.72 6.08 -3.17
CA SER A 418 -4.26 6.23 -1.78
C SER A 418 -3.62 7.59 -1.44
N GLY A 419 -3.67 8.59 -2.33
CA GLY A 419 -3.19 9.96 -2.08
C GLY A 419 -2.09 10.43 -3.06
N GLN A 420 -1.21 11.33 -2.59
CA GLN A 420 -0.06 11.82 -3.37
C GLN A 420 1.09 10.82 -3.32
N VAL A 421 1.75 10.58 -4.45
CA VAL A 421 3.06 9.92 -4.51
C VAL A 421 4.10 10.82 -3.80
N PRO A 422 4.99 10.29 -2.93
CA PRO A 422 5.93 11.11 -2.17
C PRO A 422 6.98 11.79 -3.08
N ARG A 423 7.66 10.99 -3.90
CA ARG A 423 8.67 11.42 -4.89
C ARG A 423 8.05 12.20 -6.05
N LEU A 424 8.82 13.12 -6.64
CA LEU A 424 8.43 13.84 -7.86
C LEU A 424 8.70 12.96 -9.09
N VAL A 425 7.93 13.17 -10.17
CA VAL A 425 8.03 12.38 -11.41
C VAL A 425 8.02 13.25 -12.66
N ALA A 426 8.48 12.69 -13.78
CA ALA A 426 8.19 13.17 -15.13
C ALA A 426 8.18 11.99 -16.10
N VAL A 427 7.44 12.10 -17.21
CA VAL A 427 7.45 11.11 -18.30
C VAL A 427 8.04 11.78 -19.55
N GLN A 428 9.01 11.12 -20.17
CA GLN A 428 9.56 11.53 -21.46
C GLN A 428 9.60 10.35 -22.44
N GLY A 429 9.62 10.64 -23.74
CA GLY A 429 9.69 9.61 -24.77
C GLY A 429 9.97 10.17 -26.17
N HIS A 430 9.95 9.26 -27.13
CA HIS A 430 9.93 9.60 -28.55
C HIS A 430 8.54 10.13 -28.93
N VAL A 431 8.48 11.15 -29.79
CA VAL A 431 7.23 11.67 -30.37
C VAL A 431 7.32 11.44 -31.87
N GLU A 432 6.39 10.65 -32.40
CA GLU A 432 6.37 10.28 -33.81
C GLU A 432 6.01 11.49 -34.70
N PRO A 433 6.40 11.50 -36.00
CA PRO A 433 6.14 12.63 -36.91
C PRO A 433 4.66 12.97 -37.13
N ASP A 434 3.73 12.08 -36.78
CA ASP A 434 2.27 12.29 -36.82
C ASP A 434 1.69 12.84 -35.50
N GLY A 435 2.51 13.03 -34.46
CA GLY A 435 2.09 13.46 -33.14
C GLY A 435 1.50 12.32 -32.29
N SER A 436 1.83 11.07 -32.59
CA SER A 436 1.62 9.93 -31.70
C SER A 436 2.81 9.70 -30.76
N ILE A 437 2.54 9.04 -29.64
CA ILE A 437 3.48 8.82 -28.52
C ILE A 437 3.34 7.41 -27.97
N PRO A 438 4.42 6.79 -27.45
CA PRO A 438 4.33 5.55 -26.71
C PRO A 438 3.65 5.79 -25.35
N ILE A 439 2.76 4.87 -24.93
CA ILE A 439 2.08 4.96 -23.63
C ILE A 439 2.38 3.75 -22.74
N TYR A 440 2.86 4.00 -21.53
CA TYR A 440 3.01 3.00 -20.46
C TYR A 440 1.88 3.16 -19.44
N ARG A 441 0.99 2.17 -19.32
CA ARG A 441 -0.12 2.19 -18.37
C ARG A 441 0.13 1.27 -17.19
N HIS A 442 -0.21 1.77 -16.01
CA HIS A 442 -0.17 1.06 -14.74
C HIS A 442 -1.34 1.54 -13.87
N PRO A 443 -1.60 0.95 -12.68
CA PRO A 443 -2.58 1.49 -11.75
C PRO A 443 -2.23 2.93 -11.34
N ALA A 444 -3.00 3.89 -11.84
CA ALA A 444 -2.91 5.33 -11.57
C ALA A 444 -4.17 6.03 -12.06
N ASP A 445 -4.55 7.13 -11.41
CA ASP A 445 -5.77 7.88 -11.76
C ASP A 445 -5.67 8.47 -13.19
N GLU A 446 -4.47 8.96 -13.53
CA GLU A 446 -4.05 9.48 -14.83
C GLU A 446 -2.52 9.37 -14.95
N SER A 447 -2.01 9.01 -16.13
CA SER A 447 -0.56 9.01 -16.42
C SER A 447 -0.04 10.44 -16.66
N PRO A 448 1.16 10.83 -16.17
CA PRO A 448 1.74 12.13 -16.46
C PRO A 448 1.95 12.33 -17.97
N ALA A 449 1.73 13.56 -18.44
CA ALA A 449 1.85 13.89 -19.86
C ALA A 449 3.29 13.66 -20.37
N LEU A 450 3.43 12.80 -21.38
CA LEU A 450 4.71 12.51 -22.02
C LEU A 450 5.24 13.74 -22.75
N LYS A 451 6.46 14.16 -22.40
CA LYS A 451 7.23 15.16 -23.14
C LYS A 451 8.25 14.49 -24.05
N GLN A 452 8.81 15.22 -25.01
CA GLN A 452 9.99 14.75 -25.74
C GLN A 452 11.18 14.58 -24.76
N PHE A 453 12.09 13.65 -25.06
CA PHE A 453 13.37 13.56 -24.34
C PHE A 453 14.12 14.90 -24.36
N THR A 454 14.65 15.33 -23.22
CA THR A 454 15.60 16.46 -23.16
C THR A 454 17.02 15.97 -23.47
N PRO A 455 17.97 16.83 -23.89
CA PRO A 455 19.30 16.40 -24.35
C PRO A 455 20.03 15.48 -23.36
N ALA A 456 20.02 15.79 -22.06
CA ALA A 456 20.69 14.97 -21.06
C ALA A 456 20.03 13.59 -20.88
N VAL A 457 18.70 13.52 -21.04
CA VAL A 457 17.95 12.26 -20.96
C VAL A 457 18.18 11.41 -22.22
N ASP A 458 18.32 12.04 -23.40
CA ASP A 458 18.57 11.37 -24.67
C ASP A 458 20.02 10.83 -24.78
N GLU A 459 20.99 11.54 -24.20
CA GLU A 459 22.37 11.08 -23.99
C GLU A 459 22.39 9.80 -23.13
N VAL A 460 21.73 9.83 -21.96
CA VAL A 460 21.63 8.65 -21.08
C VAL A 460 20.86 7.51 -21.76
N ARG A 461 19.77 7.80 -22.48
CA ARG A 461 19.01 6.80 -23.27
C ARG A 461 19.93 6.07 -24.24
N SER A 462 20.73 6.81 -25.00
CA SER A 462 21.61 6.27 -26.04
C SER A 462 22.71 5.37 -25.45
N ALA A 463 23.33 5.76 -24.34
CA ALA A 463 24.31 4.94 -23.62
C ALA A 463 23.70 3.64 -23.05
N VAL A 464 22.42 3.67 -22.66
CA VAL A 464 21.71 2.45 -22.21
C VAL A 464 21.34 1.56 -23.40
N GLU A 465 20.87 2.11 -24.53
CA GLU A 465 20.52 1.33 -25.74
C GLU A 465 21.70 0.50 -26.27
N GLU A 466 22.92 1.06 -26.26
CA GLU A 466 24.14 0.35 -26.66
C GLU A 466 24.42 -0.90 -25.79
N ILE A 467 24.12 -0.84 -24.50
CA ILE A 467 24.29 -1.95 -23.53
C ILE A 467 23.17 -3.00 -23.65
N LEU A 468 21.99 -2.63 -24.15
CA LEU A 468 20.83 -3.53 -24.29
C LEU A 468 20.72 -4.19 -25.66
N GLY A 469 21.16 -3.51 -26.73
CA GLY A 469 20.95 -3.97 -28.11
C GLY A 469 19.50 -3.87 -28.59
N HIS A 470 18.64 -3.11 -27.89
CA HIS A 470 17.27 -2.80 -28.32
C HIS A 470 16.93 -1.33 -28.00
N PRO A 471 16.03 -0.70 -28.76
CA PRO A 471 15.65 0.69 -28.54
C PRO A 471 14.84 0.89 -27.25
N LEU A 472 14.76 2.14 -26.81
CA LEU A 472 14.02 2.62 -25.63
C LEU A 472 13.27 3.90 -26.01
N ASN A 473 11.96 3.82 -26.21
CA ASN A 473 11.14 4.96 -26.65
C ASN A 473 10.42 5.70 -25.52
N HIS A 474 10.54 5.25 -24.27
CA HIS A 474 9.84 5.82 -23.11
C HIS A 474 10.68 5.75 -21.83
N VAL A 475 10.61 6.78 -20.98
CA VAL A 475 11.22 6.81 -19.65
C VAL A 475 10.26 7.40 -18.60
N LEU A 476 10.20 6.75 -17.44
CA LEU A 476 9.66 7.34 -16.22
C LEU A 476 10.82 7.85 -15.36
N ILE A 477 10.94 9.17 -15.26
CA ILE A 477 11.96 9.87 -14.46
C ILE A 477 11.37 10.14 -13.07
N GLN A 478 12.14 9.87 -12.01
CA GLN A 478 11.68 9.99 -10.62
C GLN A 478 12.76 10.65 -9.77
N LEU A 479 12.44 11.77 -9.10
CA LEU A 479 13.31 12.48 -8.17
C LEU A 479 12.89 12.19 -6.73
N TYR A 480 13.79 11.53 -6.01
CA TYR A 480 13.73 11.26 -4.59
C TYR A 480 14.50 12.40 -3.89
N ARG A 481 13.80 13.24 -3.13
CA ARG A 481 14.33 14.51 -2.59
C ARG A 481 15.11 14.34 -1.28
N ASP A 482 15.00 13.17 -0.65
CA ASP A 482 15.64 12.88 0.63
C ASP A 482 15.72 11.36 0.88
N GLY A 483 15.93 10.96 2.13
CA GLY A 483 15.87 9.56 2.58
C GLY A 483 14.46 9.01 2.83
N GLN A 484 13.40 9.83 2.81
CA GLN A 484 12.03 9.41 3.11
C GLN A 484 11.19 9.13 1.85
N ASP A 485 11.47 9.84 0.74
CA ASP A 485 10.89 9.53 -0.57
C ASP A 485 11.17 8.06 -0.95
N ASN A 486 10.12 7.37 -1.44
CA ASN A 486 10.11 5.91 -1.56
C ASN A 486 9.17 5.41 -2.67
N ILE A 487 9.21 4.08 -2.92
CA ILE A 487 8.28 3.33 -3.77
C ILE A 487 8.11 1.91 -3.19
N SER A 488 6.87 1.50 -2.90
CA SER A 488 6.53 0.17 -2.38
C SER A 488 6.90 -0.97 -3.34
N GLU A 489 6.96 -2.19 -2.81
CA GLU A 489 7.30 -3.40 -3.59
C GLU A 489 6.21 -3.74 -4.62
N HIS A 490 6.54 -3.70 -5.91
CA HIS A 490 5.62 -3.93 -7.03
C HIS A 490 6.29 -4.68 -8.20
N SER A 491 5.49 -5.19 -9.15
CA SER A 491 5.99 -5.56 -10.49
C SER A 491 5.60 -4.48 -11.49
N ASP A 492 6.49 -4.22 -12.44
CA ASP A 492 6.25 -3.33 -13.58
C ASP A 492 5.29 -3.99 -14.58
N LYS A 493 4.51 -3.20 -15.32
CA LYS A 493 3.32 -3.66 -16.04
C LYS A 493 3.61 -4.05 -17.49
N THR A 494 3.62 -5.35 -17.76
CA THR A 494 4.05 -5.90 -19.06
C THR A 494 3.03 -5.73 -20.20
N LEU A 495 1.86 -5.13 -19.94
CA LEU A 495 0.81 -4.87 -20.95
C LEU A 495 1.36 -4.09 -22.16
N ASP A 496 2.02 -2.96 -21.90
CA ASP A 496 2.49 -2.05 -22.95
C ASP A 496 3.99 -2.19 -23.27
N ILE A 497 4.75 -2.92 -22.45
CA ILE A 497 6.19 -3.17 -22.64
C ILE A 497 6.39 -4.24 -23.72
N VAL A 498 7.21 -3.96 -24.73
CA VAL A 498 7.52 -4.90 -25.82
C VAL A 498 8.09 -6.19 -25.23
N ARG A 499 7.42 -7.31 -25.46
CA ARG A 499 7.81 -8.61 -24.89
C ARG A 499 9.25 -9.01 -25.31
N GLY A 500 10.02 -9.53 -24.37
CA GLY A 500 11.45 -9.83 -24.55
C GLY A 500 12.40 -8.63 -24.45
N SER A 501 11.91 -7.41 -24.18
CA SER A 501 12.75 -6.25 -23.84
C SER A 501 13.01 -6.13 -22.33
N PHE A 502 14.06 -5.41 -21.95
CA PHE A 502 14.42 -5.15 -20.56
C PHE A 502 13.77 -3.88 -20.01
N ILE A 503 13.53 -3.87 -18.70
CA ILE A 503 13.20 -2.68 -17.92
C ILE A 503 14.50 -2.17 -17.29
N CYS A 504 14.85 -0.90 -17.50
CA CYS A 504 16.20 -0.42 -17.19
C CYS A 504 16.18 0.84 -16.33
N ASN A 505 16.76 0.76 -15.13
CA ASN A 505 16.78 1.82 -14.13
C ASN A 505 18.20 2.41 -14.00
N VAL A 506 18.44 3.59 -14.58
CA VAL A 506 19.66 4.36 -14.33
C VAL A 506 19.49 5.16 -13.04
N SER A 507 20.51 5.14 -12.18
CA SER A 507 20.54 5.82 -10.89
C SER A 507 21.61 6.91 -10.86
N LEU A 508 21.18 8.14 -10.57
CA LEU A 508 22.04 9.32 -10.45
C LEU A 508 21.81 9.97 -9.10
N GLY A 509 22.86 10.54 -8.51
CA GLY A 509 22.78 11.18 -7.19
C GLY A 509 23.10 10.22 -6.03
N ALA A 510 22.47 10.43 -4.88
CA ALA A 510 22.66 9.65 -3.66
C ALA A 510 22.38 8.15 -3.86
N GLN A 511 23.24 7.30 -3.30
CA GLN A 511 23.04 5.86 -3.31
C GLN A 511 21.76 5.46 -2.56
N ARG A 512 21.01 4.52 -3.13
CA ARG A 512 19.88 3.85 -2.49
C ARG A 512 19.97 2.34 -2.74
N VAL A 513 19.20 1.57 -1.98
CA VAL A 513 19.12 0.11 -2.12
C VAL A 513 17.76 -0.25 -2.72
N MET A 514 17.75 -0.86 -3.90
CA MET A 514 16.58 -1.54 -4.41
C MET A 514 16.44 -2.90 -3.70
N VAL A 515 15.25 -3.17 -3.18
CA VAL A 515 14.89 -4.46 -2.60
C VAL A 515 14.15 -5.25 -3.68
N LEU A 516 14.57 -6.50 -3.92
CA LEU A 516 13.82 -7.48 -4.71
C LEU A 516 13.26 -8.54 -3.76
N ARG A 517 11.98 -8.91 -3.87
CA ARG A 517 11.35 -9.96 -3.05
C ARG A 517 10.50 -10.89 -3.93
N THR A 518 10.82 -12.18 -3.95
CA THR A 518 10.00 -13.23 -4.61
C THR A 518 8.52 -13.11 -4.21
N LYS A 519 7.59 -13.33 -5.14
CA LYS A 519 6.13 -13.32 -4.87
C LYS A 519 5.71 -14.53 -4.03
N THR A 520 4.67 -14.40 -3.20
CA THR A 520 4.16 -15.48 -2.33
C THR A 520 3.80 -16.75 -3.10
N SER A 521 3.28 -16.61 -4.32
CA SER A 521 2.96 -17.72 -5.23
C SER A 521 4.19 -18.44 -5.83
N ALA A 522 5.42 -18.04 -5.50
CA ALA A 522 6.65 -18.71 -5.92
C ALA A 522 7.16 -19.77 -4.93
N GLU A 523 6.46 -19.99 -3.81
CA GLU A 523 6.90 -20.81 -2.66
C GLU A 523 6.92 -22.34 -2.90
N VAL A 524 6.77 -22.80 -4.15
CA VAL A 524 6.89 -24.23 -4.52
C VAL A 524 8.37 -24.63 -4.68
N LYS A 525 9.13 -24.59 -3.59
CA LYS A 525 10.47 -25.19 -3.45
C LYS A 525 10.52 -26.08 -2.20
N ALA A 526 11.57 -26.89 -2.10
CA ALA A 526 11.59 -28.09 -1.26
C ALA A 526 11.46 -27.84 0.25
N GLU A 527 10.98 -28.88 0.94
CA GLU A 527 10.68 -28.91 2.38
C GLU A 527 11.88 -28.46 3.24
N GLY A 528 11.75 -27.33 3.95
CA GLY A 528 12.70 -26.91 4.97
C GLY A 528 12.89 -25.40 5.16
N GLU A 529 12.73 -24.59 4.12
CA GLU A 529 13.01 -23.15 4.14
C GLU A 529 11.74 -22.30 3.96
N SER A 530 11.06 -21.98 5.07
CA SER A 530 9.87 -21.11 5.06
C SER A 530 10.27 -19.62 5.07
N GLY A 531 10.31 -18.97 3.89
CA GLY A 531 10.45 -17.52 3.78
C GLY A 531 10.61 -16.99 2.35
N ARG A 532 9.99 -15.83 2.07
CA ARG A 532 10.12 -15.14 0.77
C ARG A 532 11.54 -14.64 0.56
N SER A 533 12.27 -15.28 -0.38
CA SER A 533 13.62 -14.88 -0.78
C SER A 533 13.66 -13.39 -1.14
N THR A 534 14.58 -12.67 -0.50
CA THR A 534 14.77 -11.22 -0.62
C THR A 534 16.23 -10.94 -1.01
N GLN A 535 16.45 -10.14 -2.04
CA GLN A 535 17.76 -9.62 -2.44
C GLN A 535 17.80 -8.09 -2.26
N ARG A 536 19.00 -7.54 -2.08
CA ARG A 536 19.24 -6.10 -1.89
C ARG A 536 20.34 -5.65 -2.82
N VAL A 537 20.00 -4.77 -3.76
CA VAL A 537 20.89 -4.28 -4.82
C VAL A 537 21.19 -2.80 -4.52
N PRO A 538 22.41 -2.45 -4.09
CA PRO A 538 22.85 -1.05 -4.04
C PRO A 538 22.84 -0.46 -5.44
N LEU A 539 22.41 0.80 -5.54
CA LEU A 539 22.37 1.57 -6.78
C LEU A 539 23.25 2.82 -6.63
N PRO A 540 24.57 2.72 -6.92
CA PRO A 540 25.48 3.86 -6.94
C PRO A 540 25.09 4.95 -7.95
N HIS A 541 25.68 6.13 -7.79
CA HIS A 541 25.68 7.19 -8.79
C HIS A 541 26.27 6.67 -10.13
N ARG A 542 25.61 6.97 -11.26
CA ARG A 542 25.91 6.44 -12.62
C ARG A 542 25.86 4.91 -12.71
N SER A 543 25.06 4.23 -11.91
CA SER A 543 24.78 2.78 -12.11
C SER A 543 23.55 2.55 -12.97
N LEU A 544 23.52 1.43 -13.70
CA LEU A 544 22.40 0.96 -14.51
C LEU A 544 21.97 -0.43 -14.03
N PHE A 545 20.75 -0.54 -13.52
CA PHE A 545 20.12 -1.81 -13.18
C PHE A 545 19.21 -2.29 -14.32
N ILE A 546 19.45 -3.52 -14.79
CA ILE A 546 18.73 -4.15 -15.90
C ILE A 546 17.87 -5.27 -15.32
N LEU A 547 16.55 -5.13 -15.43
CA LEU A 547 15.53 -6.05 -14.92
C LEU A 547 14.96 -6.89 -16.07
N GLY A 548 15.08 -8.22 -15.97
CA GLY A 548 14.58 -9.18 -16.96
C GLY A 548 13.10 -9.58 -16.77
N GLU A 549 12.47 -10.07 -17.85
CA GLU A 549 11.04 -10.46 -17.91
C GLU A 549 10.68 -11.50 -16.82
N LYS A 550 11.55 -12.48 -16.53
CA LYS A 550 11.28 -13.51 -15.51
C LYS A 550 11.45 -12.97 -14.10
N THR A 551 12.45 -12.13 -13.86
CA THR A 551 12.60 -11.47 -12.56
C THR A 551 11.39 -10.57 -12.28
N ASN A 552 10.95 -9.73 -13.22
CA ASN A 552 9.74 -8.91 -13.03
C ASN A 552 8.47 -9.77 -12.85
N MET A 553 8.38 -10.93 -13.51
CA MET A 553 7.27 -11.87 -13.34
C MET A 553 7.26 -12.54 -11.95
N ARG A 554 8.41 -12.98 -11.42
CA ARG A 554 8.48 -13.77 -10.17
C ARG A 554 8.82 -12.96 -8.91
N TRP A 555 9.31 -11.74 -9.06
CA TRP A 555 9.75 -10.88 -7.95
C TRP A 555 9.02 -9.53 -7.99
N LEU A 556 8.80 -8.96 -6.81
CA LEU A 556 8.47 -7.55 -6.61
C LEU A 556 9.78 -6.77 -6.43
N HIS A 557 9.78 -5.48 -6.78
CA HIS A 557 10.89 -4.56 -6.57
C HIS A 557 10.43 -3.23 -5.96
N GLY A 558 11.28 -2.59 -5.15
CA GLY A 558 10.96 -1.31 -4.51
C GLY A 558 12.17 -0.62 -3.87
N ILE A 559 12.01 0.63 -3.43
CA ILE A 559 13.02 1.41 -2.70
C ILE A 559 12.34 2.02 -1.47
N ARG A 560 12.78 1.61 -0.28
CA ARG A 560 12.12 1.95 1.00
C ARG A 560 12.70 3.24 1.62
N PRO A 561 11.96 3.91 2.53
CA PRO A 561 12.49 5.01 3.34
C PRO A 561 13.70 4.56 4.17
N ASP A 562 14.80 5.28 4.05
CA ASP A 562 16.00 5.10 4.87
C ASP A 562 15.94 5.96 6.13
N LYS A 563 15.25 5.43 7.14
CA LYS A 563 15.05 6.04 8.46
C LYS A 563 16.28 5.98 9.39
N ARG A 564 17.44 5.48 8.93
CA ARG A 564 18.68 5.49 9.71
C ARG A 564 19.13 6.92 10.03
N PRO A 565 19.74 7.20 11.20
CA PRO A 565 20.40 8.47 11.48
C PRO A 565 21.50 8.79 10.47
N GLU A 566 21.64 10.05 10.07
CA GLU A 566 22.58 10.49 9.01
C GLU A 566 24.03 10.12 9.31
N ASN A 567 24.46 10.16 10.56
CA ASN A 567 25.81 9.76 11.00
C ASN A 567 26.09 8.24 10.89
N THR A 568 25.13 7.44 10.42
CA THR A 568 25.28 6.00 10.11
C THR A 568 25.19 5.70 8.62
N LYS A 569 25.09 6.73 7.77
CA LYS A 569 25.02 6.62 6.31
C LYS A 569 26.40 6.85 5.68
N SER A 570 26.66 6.22 4.55
CA SER A 570 27.93 6.39 3.84
C SER A 570 28.00 7.73 3.07
N PRO A 571 29.20 8.20 2.68
CA PRO A 571 29.33 9.41 1.86
C PRO A 571 28.54 9.34 0.55
N GLU A 572 28.41 8.15 -0.04
CA GLU A 572 27.66 7.90 -1.27
C GLU A 572 26.14 7.96 -1.02
N GLU A 573 25.66 7.54 0.15
CA GLU A 573 24.25 7.63 0.56
C GLU A 573 23.81 9.07 0.90
N LEU A 574 24.77 9.93 1.25
CA LEU A 574 24.60 11.36 1.58
C LEU A 574 24.98 12.31 0.43
N ALA A 575 25.54 11.80 -0.67
CA ALA A 575 25.95 12.61 -1.82
C ALA A 575 24.77 13.39 -2.42
N TYR A 576 25.04 14.51 -3.11
CA TYR A 576 24.01 15.33 -3.75
C TYR A 576 22.89 15.80 -2.80
N GLY A 577 23.24 16.13 -1.55
CA GLY A 577 22.27 16.51 -0.51
C GLY A 577 21.37 15.36 -0.03
N GLY A 578 21.70 14.12 -0.40
CA GLY A 578 20.84 12.96 -0.23
C GLY A 578 19.83 12.76 -1.36
N GLU A 579 19.82 13.57 -2.41
CA GLU A 579 18.86 13.48 -3.53
C GLU A 579 19.26 12.44 -4.58
N ARG A 580 18.29 11.71 -5.13
CA ARG A 580 18.51 10.69 -6.18
C ARG A 580 17.51 10.85 -7.33
N ILE A 581 18.04 10.94 -8.55
CA ILE A 581 17.27 10.83 -9.79
C ILE A 581 17.33 9.38 -10.29
N SER A 582 16.20 8.89 -10.80
CA SER A 582 16.00 7.52 -11.23
C SER A 582 15.28 7.49 -12.57
N LEU A 583 15.98 7.11 -13.65
CA LEU A 583 15.43 7.03 -15.00
C LEU A 583 15.06 5.59 -15.32
N THR A 584 13.75 5.30 -15.41
CA THR A 584 13.24 3.94 -15.68
C THR A 584 12.80 3.86 -17.15
N PHE A 585 13.75 3.48 -18.00
CA PHE A 585 13.56 3.30 -19.44
C PHE A 585 12.86 1.98 -19.75
N ARG A 586 12.02 2.01 -20.79
CA ARG A 586 11.27 0.86 -21.31
C ARG A 586 11.17 0.95 -22.84
N HIS A 587 11.07 -0.20 -23.50
CA HIS A 587 10.61 -0.28 -24.88
C HIS A 587 9.10 -0.53 -24.86
N ILE A 588 8.32 0.41 -25.37
CA ILE A 588 6.86 0.40 -25.32
C ILE A 588 6.29 0.14 -26.72
N GLY A 589 5.38 -0.83 -26.81
CA GLY A 589 4.74 -1.29 -28.04
C GLY A 589 3.28 -0.83 -28.20
N THR A 590 2.77 -0.01 -27.29
CA THR A 590 1.43 0.60 -27.34
C THR A 590 1.56 2.10 -27.57
N TYR A 591 0.77 2.64 -28.48
CA TYR A 591 0.83 4.02 -28.94
C TYR A 591 -0.51 4.72 -28.77
N LEU A 592 -0.44 6.00 -28.40
CA LEU A 592 -1.55 6.93 -28.25
C LEU A 592 -1.32 8.13 -29.19
N HIS A 593 -2.35 8.57 -29.91
CA HIS A 593 -2.37 9.87 -30.57
C HIS A 593 -3.28 10.83 -29.78
N PRO A 594 -2.74 11.75 -28.95
CA PRO A 594 -3.54 12.48 -27.98
C PRO A 594 -4.60 13.41 -28.60
N LEU A 595 -4.27 14.07 -29.71
CA LEU A 595 -5.18 15.01 -30.38
C LEU A 595 -6.37 14.30 -31.06
N ALA A 596 -6.15 13.08 -31.57
CA ALA A 596 -7.22 12.26 -32.15
C ALA A 596 -7.93 11.38 -31.12
N ASN A 597 -7.41 11.28 -29.89
CA ASN A 597 -7.84 10.33 -28.86
C ASN A 597 -7.85 8.87 -29.33
N LEU A 598 -6.90 8.46 -30.18
CA LEU A 598 -6.79 7.10 -30.75
C LEU A 598 -5.67 6.29 -30.10
N ILE A 599 -5.89 5.00 -29.86
CA ILE A 599 -4.92 4.04 -29.30
C ILE A 599 -4.78 2.79 -30.17
N TRP A 600 -3.55 2.26 -30.28
CA TRP A 600 -3.23 1.00 -30.93
C TRP A 600 -1.94 0.36 -30.37
N GLY A 601 -1.62 -0.85 -30.81
CA GLY A 601 -0.38 -1.56 -30.51
C GLY A 601 -0.56 -2.73 -29.55
N GLN A 602 0.53 -3.18 -28.91
CA GLN A 602 0.59 -4.45 -28.19
C GLN A 602 -0.51 -4.59 -27.11
N GLY A 603 -0.64 -3.59 -26.24
CA GLY A 603 -1.58 -3.56 -25.12
C GLY A 603 -2.93 -2.92 -25.43
N ALA A 604 -3.11 -2.32 -26.61
CA ALA A 604 -4.43 -1.87 -27.09
C ALA A 604 -5.25 -3.06 -27.61
N VAL A 605 -6.56 -2.92 -27.78
CA VAL A 605 -7.37 -3.97 -28.44
C VAL A 605 -6.95 -4.09 -29.90
N GLN A 606 -6.81 -2.96 -30.60
CA GLN A 606 -6.37 -2.91 -31.98
C GLN A 606 -4.84 -2.84 -32.08
N LYS A 607 -4.23 -3.79 -32.78
CA LYS A 607 -2.76 -3.97 -32.77
C LYS A 607 -2.02 -3.18 -33.85
N LEU A 608 -2.73 -2.62 -34.83
CA LEU A 608 -2.18 -1.88 -35.97
C LEU A 608 -2.69 -0.44 -36.00
N GLN A 609 -1.84 0.50 -36.41
CA GLN A 609 -2.19 1.92 -36.52
C GLN A 609 -3.34 2.19 -37.50
N ALA A 610 -3.44 1.41 -38.59
CA ALA A 610 -4.50 1.54 -39.59
C ALA A 610 -5.90 1.20 -39.03
N ASP A 611 -5.96 0.41 -37.95
CA ASP A 611 -7.17 -0.04 -37.27
C ASP A 611 -7.38 0.68 -35.92
N ALA A 612 -6.61 1.75 -35.64
CA ALA A 612 -6.59 2.44 -34.35
C ALA A 612 -7.97 2.92 -33.89
N CYS A 613 -8.25 2.76 -32.60
CA CYS A 613 -9.58 2.91 -32.03
C CYS A 613 -9.66 4.01 -30.96
N PRO A 614 -10.84 4.60 -30.69
CA PRO A 614 -11.00 5.62 -29.66
C PRO A 614 -10.63 5.13 -28.26
N THR A 615 -9.91 5.99 -27.53
CA THR A 615 -9.54 5.78 -26.12
C THR A 615 -10.75 5.83 -25.19
N ILE A 616 -10.65 5.08 -24.09
CA ILE A 616 -11.64 5.04 -23.02
C ILE A 616 -11.05 5.75 -21.78
N HIS A 617 -11.85 6.61 -21.15
CA HIS A 617 -11.48 7.36 -19.95
C HIS A 617 -12.63 7.32 -18.95
N GLY A 618 -12.35 7.00 -17.68
CA GLY A 618 -13.34 7.04 -16.59
C GLY A 618 -14.49 6.02 -16.65
N ASP A 619 -14.48 5.07 -17.60
CA ASP A 619 -15.47 3.98 -17.67
C ASP A 619 -15.24 2.98 -16.51
N PRO A 620 -16.22 2.76 -15.59
CA PRO A 620 -16.00 1.93 -14.42
C PRO A 620 -15.75 0.45 -14.74
N GLU A 621 -16.52 -0.16 -15.65
CA GLU A 621 -16.41 -1.60 -15.95
C GLU A 621 -15.09 -1.93 -16.65
N LYS A 622 -14.68 -1.08 -17.60
CA LYS A 622 -13.40 -1.23 -18.31
C LYS A 622 -12.21 -0.96 -17.40
N THR A 623 -12.33 0.04 -16.51
CA THR A 623 -11.29 0.36 -15.51
C THR A 623 -11.14 -0.76 -14.49
N GLU A 624 -12.23 -1.29 -13.95
CA GLU A 624 -12.21 -2.45 -13.02
C GLU A 624 -11.57 -3.67 -13.68
N SER A 625 -11.95 -4.00 -14.92
CA SER A 625 -11.35 -5.11 -15.66
C SER A 625 -9.83 -4.95 -15.85
N MET A 626 -9.34 -3.73 -16.04
CA MET A 626 -7.91 -3.44 -16.21
C MET A 626 -7.16 -3.46 -14.88
N ILE A 627 -7.74 -2.92 -13.80
CA ILE A 627 -7.20 -3.00 -12.44
C ILE A 627 -7.12 -4.46 -11.98
N HIS A 628 -8.15 -5.27 -12.26
CA HIS A 628 -8.14 -6.69 -11.94
C HIS A 628 -7.02 -7.46 -12.66
N ALA A 629 -6.81 -7.17 -13.95
CA ALA A 629 -5.71 -7.73 -14.74
C ALA A 629 -4.33 -7.33 -14.16
N PHE A 630 -4.13 -6.03 -13.85
CA PHE A 630 -2.93 -5.55 -13.15
C PHE A 630 -2.74 -6.21 -11.77
N GLY A 631 -3.82 -6.54 -11.05
CA GLY A 631 -3.78 -7.25 -9.78
C GLY A 631 -3.34 -8.72 -9.92
N GLN A 632 -3.76 -9.41 -10.98
CA GLN A 632 -3.32 -10.77 -11.27
C GLN A 632 -1.82 -10.85 -11.55
N GLU A 633 -1.27 -9.91 -12.33
CA GLU A 633 0.18 -9.86 -12.61
C GLU A 633 1.02 -9.62 -11.34
N ASN A 634 0.54 -8.82 -10.39
CA ASN A 634 1.24 -8.63 -9.11
C ASN A 634 1.21 -9.89 -8.22
N ARG A 635 0.14 -10.71 -8.30
CA ARG A 635 -0.03 -11.90 -7.46
C ARG A 635 0.56 -13.18 -8.06
N SER A 636 0.59 -13.35 -9.38
CA SER A 636 1.09 -14.58 -9.99
C SER A 636 2.62 -14.61 -10.14
N SER A 637 3.21 -15.77 -9.87
CA SER A 637 4.60 -16.14 -10.16
C SER A 637 4.78 -16.67 -11.58
N GLU A 638 3.71 -17.21 -12.18
CA GLU A 638 3.62 -17.65 -13.58
C GLU A 638 2.46 -16.88 -14.24
N PHE A 639 2.76 -15.80 -14.95
CA PHE A 639 1.75 -14.91 -15.51
C PHE A 639 1.51 -15.19 -17.00
N ASP A 640 0.32 -15.70 -17.36
CA ASP A 640 -0.06 -15.86 -18.77
C ASP A 640 -0.51 -14.53 -19.37
N TRP A 641 0.47 -13.80 -19.89
CA TRP A 641 0.27 -12.56 -20.64
C TRP A 641 -0.79 -12.68 -21.74
N ASN A 642 -0.90 -13.82 -22.44
CA ASN A 642 -1.82 -13.96 -23.56
C ASN A 642 -3.27 -14.13 -23.08
N ALA A 643 -3.47 -14.84 -21.97
CA ALA A 643 -4.79 -15.02 -21.36
C ALA A 643 -5.31 -13.74 -20.69
N VAL A 644 -4.43 -12.90 -20.14
CA VAL A 644 -4.80 -11.72 -19.33
C VAL A 644 -4.72 -10.40 -20.12
N TYR A 645 -3.68 -10.21 -20.95
CA TYR A 645 -3.44 -8.98 -21.71
C TYR A 645 -3.60 -9.15 -23.23
N GLY A 646 -3.66 -10.37 -23.76
CA GLY A 646 -3.69 -10.63 -25.21
C GLY A 646 -4.82 -9.94 -25.96
N SER A 647 -6.02 -9.87 -25.37
CA SER A 647 -7.18 -9.14 -25.92
C SER A 647 -6.96 -7.63 -26.02
N GLY A 648 -6.03 -7.07 -25.23
CA GLY A 648 -5.81 -5.63 -25.11
C GLY A 648 -6.87 -4.89 -24.28
N PHE A 649 -6.56 -3.62 -24.02
CA PHE A 649 -7.37 -2.65 -23.29
C PHE A 649 -7.24 -1.28 -23.97
N ASP A 650 -8.33 -0.54 -24.14
CA ASP A 650 -8.31 0.81 -24.74
C ASP A 650 -8.46 1.93 -23.69
N VAL A 651 -8.51 1.56 -22.41
CA VAL A 651 -8.52 2.50 -21.27
C VAL A 651 -7.17 3.19 -21.15
N VAL A 652 -7.18 4.51 -20.97
CA VAL A 652 -5.99 5.34 -20.79
C VAL A 652 -5.95 5.95 -19.39
N ASN A 653 -6.98 6.71 -19.00
CA ASN A 653 -7.09 7.30 -17.66
C ASN A 653 -8.26 6.69 -16.89
N PHE A 654 -8.05 6.41 -15.60
CA PHE A 654 -9.10 5.91 -14.71
C PHE A 654 -10.03 7.03 -14.22
N VAL A 655 -9.59 8.29 -14.28
CA VAL A 655 -10.38 9.49 -13.94
C VAL A 655 -10.25 10.54 -15.05
N THR A 656 -11.36 11.17 -15.44
CA THR A 656 -11.38 12.30 -16.37
C THR A 656 -10.84 13.56 -15.69
N ALA A 657 -9.57 13.87 -15.89
CA ALA A 657 -8.92 15.01 -15.24
C ALA A 657 -9.33 16.36 -15.87
N SER A 658 -9.98 17.22 -15.09
CA SER A 658 -10.16 18.64 -15.43
C SER A 658 -9.07 19.50 -14.79
N SER A 659 -8.06 19.85 -15.60
CA SER A 659 -7.15 20.94 -15.26
C SER A 659 -7.81 22.30 -15.54
N VAL A 660 -7.80 23.19 -14.56
CA VAL A 660 -8.31 24.56 -14.64
C VAL A 660 -7.16 25.56 -14.70
N ARG A 661 -7.42 26.82 -15.09
CA ARG A 661 -6.40 27.89 -14.99
C ARG A 661 -6.71 28.83 -13.83
N LEU A 662 -5.66 29.26 -13.13
CA LEU A 662 -5.75 30.15 -11.97
C LEU A 662 -4.80 31.35 -12.17
N THR A 663 -5.34 32.56 -12.14
CA THR A 663 -4.56 33.81 -12.11
C THR A 663 -4.59 34.38 -10.70
N LEU A 664 -3.41 34.45 -10.07
CA LEU A 664 -3.26 34.87 -8.68
C LEU A 664 -3.38 36.40 -8.51
N SER A 665 -3.88 36.82 -7.35
CA SER A 665 -4.04 38.22 -6.96
C SER A 665 -2.75 38.87 -6.46
N GLY A 666 -1.90 38.12 -5.76
CA GLY A 666 -0.79 38.66 -4.96
C GLY A 666 -1.18 39.01 -3.52
N ASP A 667 -2.45 38.86 -3.13
CA ASP A 667 -2.87 38.82 -1.73
C ASP A 667 -2.76 37.37 -1.24
N LEU A 668 -1.87 37.15 -0.27
CA LEU A 668 -1.57 35.83 0.27
C LEU A 668 -2.81 35.15 0.90
N VAL A 669 -3.78 35.90 1.42
CA VAL A 669 -5.00 35.34 1.99
C VAL A 669 -5.95 34.90 0.87
N ALA A 670 -6.24 35.77 -0.09
CA ALA A 670 -7.14 35.46 -1.20
C ALA A 670 -6.61 34.31 -2.09
N ASP A 671 -5.31 34.31 -2.36
CA ASP A 671 -4.66 33.27 -3.17
C ASP A 671 -4.61 31.92 -2.44
N LEU A 672 -4.36 31.91 -1.13
CA LEU A 672 -4.34 30.70 -0.32
C LEU A 672 -5.76 30.12 -0.11
N ARG A 673 -6.78 30.98 0.10
CA ARG A 673 -8.20 30.60 0.13
C ARG A 673 -8.59 29.79 -1.12
N VAL A 674 -8.24 30.28 -2.32
CA VAL A 674 -8.56 29.59 -3.59
C VAL A 674 -7.72 28.34 -3.81
N ARG A 675 -6.41 28.36 -3.54
CA ARG A 675 -5.54 27.18 -3.72
C ARG A 675 -5.96 26.03 -2.79
N LEU A 676 -6.39 26.33 -1.57
CA LEU A 676 -7.02 25.34 -0.67
C LEU A 676 -8.33 24.81 -1.27
N GLY A 677 -9.24 25.71 -1.63
CA GLY A 677 -10.55 25.33 -2.18
C GLY A 677 -10.48 24.47 -3.45
N LEU A 678 -9.52 24.71 -4.33
CA LEU A 678 -9.29 23.88 -5.53
C LEU A 678 -8.69 22.52 -5.17
N SER A 679 -7.64 22.50 -4.35
CA SER A 679 -6.89 21.29 -4.01
C SER A 679 -7.71 20.29 -3.20
N GLU A 680 -8.46 20.77 -2.21
CA GLU A 680 -9.34 19.95 -1.36
C GLU A 680 -10.59 19.45 -2.11
N ASN A 681 -11.06 20.17 -3.16
CA ASN A 681 -12.04 19.63 -4.13
C ASN A 681 -11.40 18.71 -5.20
N GLY A 682 -10.08 18.49 -5.15
CA GLY A 682 -9.38 17.62 -6.10
C GLY A 682 -9.16 18.21 -7.51
N TYR A 683 -9.42 19.49 -7.75
CA TYR A 683 -9.10 20.14 -9.03
C TYR A 683 -7.58 20.27 -9.20
N ARG A 684 -7.08 19.99 -10.41
CA ARG A 684 -5.72 20.36 -10.82
C ARG A 684 -5.77 21.77 -11.39
N TYR A 685 -4.80 22.64 -11.08
CA TYR A 685 -4.78 24.01 -11.61
C TYR A 685 -3.39 24.43 -12.08
N GLU A 686 -3.35 25.19 -13.17
CA GLU A 686 -2.14 25.85 -13.66
C GLU A 686 -2.13 27.33 -13.27
N ILE A 687 -1.05 27.80 -12.64
CA ILE A 687 -0.89 29.21 -12.28
C ILE A 687 -0.46 30.00 -13.52
N THR A 688 -1.23 31.04 -13.89
CA THR A 688 -1.04 31.82 -15.12
C THR A 688 -0.55 33.23 -14.80
N ASP A 689 0.49 33.70 -15.51
CA ASP A 689 1.01 35.07 -15.40
C ASP A 689 -0.06 36.12 -15.72
N LYS A 690 -0.12 37.20 -14.92
CA LYS A 690 -0.99 38.38 -15.16
C LYS A 690 -0.77 39.08 -16.51
N GLN A 691 0.33 38.78 -17.21
CA GLN A 691 0.66 39.31 -18.55
C GLN A 691 0.35 38.33 -19.70
N LYS A 692 0.03 37.06 -19.40
CA LYS A 692 -0.36 36.03 -20.39
C LYS A 692 -1.83 35.64 -20.28
N ALA A 693 -2.47 35.91 -19.15
CA ALA A 693 -3.90 35.76 -19.02
C ALA A 693 -4.59 36.83 -19.90
N ASP A 694 -5.33 36.38 -20.91
CA ASP A 694 -6.07 37.22 -21.88
C ASP A 694 -7.36 37.78 -21.24
N ILE A 695 -7.20 38.36 -20.04
CA ILE A 695 -8.24 38.87 -19.16
C ILE A 695 -8.22 40.39 -19.28
N ASP A 696 -9.22 40.96 -19.95
CA ASP A 696 -9.35 42.40 -20.12
C ASP A 696 -9.84 43.05 -18.81
N LEU A 697 -8.90 43.44 -17.95
CA LEU A 697 -9.12 44.01 -16.60
C LEU A 697 -9.83 45.39 -16.59
N THR A 698 -10.52 45.76 -17.66
CA THR A 698 -11.15 47.08 -17.90
C THR A 698 -12.38 47.35 -17.04
N ASN A 699 -13.04 46.31 -16.52
CA ASN A 699 -14.29 46.41 -15.74
C ASN A 699 -14.12 46.40 -14.21
N GLY A 700 -12.88 46.49 -13.68
CA GLY A 700 -12.64 46.55 -12.23
C GLY A 700 -12.86 45.22 -11.49
N GLU A 701 -12.67 44.11 -12.19
CA GLU A 701 -12.89 42.75 -11.68
C GLU A 701 -11.83 42.34 -10.65
N LYS A 702 -12.25 41.69 -9.56
CA LYS A 702 -11.33 41.24 -8.50
C LYS A 702 -10.54 40.01 -8.92
N LEU A 703 -9.22 40.03 -8.72
CA LEU A 703 -8.41 38.82 -8.65
C LEU A 703 -8.54 38.19 -7.24
N PRO A 704 -8.24 36.89 -7.05
CA PRO A 704 -7.81 35.91 -8.05
C PRO A 704 -8.92 35.57 -9.05
N ALA A 705 -8.55 35.02 -10.21
CA ALA A 705 -9.48 34.57 -11.25
C ALA A 705 -9.28 33.09 -11.58
N TYR A 706 -10.38 32.34 -11.65
CA TYR A 706 -10.46 30.92 -12.02
C TYR A 706 -11.06 30.81 -13.41
N VAL A 707 -10.50 29.96 -14.27
CA VAL A 707 -11.07 29.62 -15.59
C VAL A 707 -11.32 28.12 -15.68
N ASP A 708 -12.56 27.74 -15.90
CA ASP A 708 -12.96 26.33 -16.05
C ASP A 708 -12.51 25.73 -17.40
N PRO A 709 -12.62 24.39 -17.61
CA PRO A 709 -12.22 23.73 -18.86
C PRO A 709 -13.09 24.08 -20.08
N HIS A 710 -14.22 24.76 -19.88
CA HIS A 710 -15.14 25.21 -20.92
C HIS A 710 -14.94 26.69 -21.30
N GLY A 711 -14.08 27.42 -20.57
CA GLY A 711 -13.76 28.82 -20.79
C GLY A 711 -14.53 29.81 -19.91
N SER A 712 -15.36 29.36 -18.98
CA SER A 712 -16.06 30.24 -18.03
C SER A 712 -15.08 30.81 -17.01
N ILE A 713 -15.12 32.11 -16.75
CA ILE A 713 -14.26 32.79 -15.79
C ILE A 713 -15.04 33.18 -14.52
N VAL A 714 -14.44 33.00 -13.35
CA VAL A 714 -14.98 33.41 -12.04
C VAL A 714 -13.95 34.24 -11.30
N HIS A 715 -14.36 35.40 -10.78
CA HIS A 715 -13.49 36.44 -10.25
C HIS A 715 -13.74 36.67 -8.75
N GLY A 716 -12.67 36.77 -7.97
CA GLY A 716 -12.70 36.94 -6.51
C GLY A 716 -12.74 35.60 -5.76
N ASP A 717 -11.90 35.48 -4.75
CA ASP A 717 -11.68 34.27 -3.95
C ASP A 717 -12.96 33.69 -3.32
N LEU A 718 -13.77 34.52 -2.65
CA LEU A 718 -15.03 34.09 -2.03
C LEU A 718 -16.09 33.69 -3.06
N ALA A 719 -16.02 34.23 -4.29
CA ALA A 719 -16.90 33.84 -5.39
C ALA A 719 -16.45 32.51 -5.99
N ILE A 720 -15.14 32.29 -6.13
CA ILE A 720 -14.55 31.03 -6.59
C ILE A 720 -14.88 29.90 -5.58
N LEU A 721 -14.71 30.13 -4.26
CA LEU A 721 -15.09 29.15 -3.24
C LEU A 721 -16.57 28.76 -3.32
N LYS A 722 -17.47 29.74 -3.48
CA LYS A 722 -18.92 29.48 -3.65
C LYS A 722 -19.23 28.77 -4.98
N HIS A 723 -18.51 29.11 -6.05
CA HIS A 723 -18.65 28.45 -7.35
C HIS A 723 -18.28 26.96 -7.26
N LEU A 724 -17.12 26.63 -6.70
CA LEU A 724 -16.66 25.25 -6.50
C LEU A 724 -17.65 24.42 -5.68
N ALA A 725 -18.23 24.98 -4.62
CA ALA A 725 -19.25 24.31 -3.81
C ALA A 725 -20.64 24.18 -4.48
N SER A 726 -20.86 24.84 -5.62
CA SER A 726 -22.14 24.82 -6.37
C SER A 726 -22.08 24.02 -7.67
N GLN A 727 -20.89 23.69 -8.16
CA GLN A 727 -20.69 22.86 -9.35
C GLN A 727 -21.20 21.43 -9.11
N PRO A 728 -22.12 20.89 -9.92
CA PRO A 728 -22.38 19.46 -9.96
C PRO A 728 -21.15 18.76 -10.56
N THR A 729 -20.78 17.60 -10.03
CA THR A 729 -19.51 16.95 -10.37
C THR A 729 -19.64 15.87 -11.45
N PRO A 730 -19.26 16.13 -12.72
CA PRO A 730 -18.97 15.05 -13.66
C PRO A 730 -17.63 14.36 -13.33
N ASN A 731 -16.67 15.09 -12.74
CA ASN A 731 -15.28 14.68 -12.57
C ASN A 731 -14.83 14.66 -11.10
N ALA A 732 -15.70 14.29 -10.17
CA ALA A 732 -15.30 14.07 -8.77
C ALA A 732 -14.31 12.89 -8.69
N ARG A 733 -13.17 13.07 -8.02
CA ARG A 733 -12.28 11.94 -7.70
C ARG A 733 -13.00 11.01 -6.71
N PRO A 734 -13.06 9.69 -6.94
CA PRO A 734 -13.63 8.77 -5.95
C PRO A 734 -12.93 8.90 -4.59
N GLY A 735 -13.69 9.27 -3.55
CA GLY A 735 -13.19 9.47 -2.19
C GLY A 735 -12.93 10.93 -1.78
N VAL A 736 -12.95 11.89 -2.70
CA VAL A 736 -12.87 13.33 -2.36
C VAL A 736 -14.28 13.89 -2.17
N ASP A 737 -14.58 14.36 -0.96
CA ASP A 737 -15.84 15.07 -0.68
C ASP A 737 -15.80 16.47 -1.30
N VAL A 738 -16.85 16.82 -2.05
CA VAL A 738 -17.05 18.20 -2.55
C VAL A 738 -17.18 19.15 -1.36
N LEU A 739 -16.30 20.14 -1.26
CA LEU A 739 -16.35 21.15 -0.21
C LEU A 739 -17.69 21.88 -0.26
N LYS A 740 -18.42 21.84 0.84
CA LYS A 740 -19.72 22.51 1.03
C LYS A 740 -19.61 23.49 2.21
N GLY A 741 -20.70 24.21 2.46
CA GLY A 741 -20.76 25.31 3.43
C GLY A 741 -21.02 26.64 2.73
N GLY A 742 -20.36 27.69 3.20
CA GLY A 742 -20.51 29.06 2.73
C GLY A 742 -21.28 29.97 3.68
N THR A 743 -21.68 29.48 4.86
CA THR A 743 -22.48 30.24 5.84
C THR A 743 -21.66 31.17 6.72
N HIS A 744 -20.34 30.98 6.78
CA HIS A 744 -19.41 31.79 7.56
C HIS A 744 -18.51 32.68 6.69
N LEU A 745 -18.48 32.46 5.37
CA LEU A 745 -17.61 33.21 4.44
C LEU A 745 -17.74 34.75 4.49
N SER A 746 -18.91 35.30 4.85
CA SER A 746 -19.03 36.75 5.09
C SER A 746 -18.28 37.14 6.36
N TRP A 747 -18.49 36.42 7.47
CA TRP A 747 -17.79 36.67 8.73
C TRP A 747 -16.27 36.45 8.62
N THR A 748 -15.80 35.58 7.72
CA THR A 748 -14.35 35.45 7.45
C THR A 748 -13.78 36.64 6.68
N GLU A 749 -14.61 37.40 5.97
CA GLU A 749 -14.23 38.67 5.35
C GLU A 749 -14.29 39.80 6.38
N ASP A 750 -15.37 39.88 7.17
CA ASP A 750 -15.49 40.84 8.29
C ASP A 750 -14.28 40.72 9.24
N LEU A 751 -13.82 39.49 9.55
CA LEU A 751 -12.62 39.24 10.36
C LEU A 751 -11.33 39.74 9.68
N LEU A 752 -11.23 39.64 8.35
CA LEU A 752 -10.05 40.06 7.58
C LEU A 752 -9.97 41.59 7.51
N GLU A 753 -11.11 42.27 7.36
CA GLU A 753 -11.23 43.72 7.44
C GLU A 753 -10.91 44.23 8.85
N ASP A 754 -11.57 43.70 9.90
CA ASP A 754 -11.27 43.96 11.33
C ASP A 754 -9.77 43.80 11.65
N TRP A 755 -9.14 42.74 11.10
CA TRP A 755 -7.72 42.44 11.32
C TRP A 755 -6.80 43.45 10.62
N ARG A 756 -7.03 43.74 9.33
CA ARG A 756 -6.16 44.63 8.55
C ARG A 756 -6.27 46.08 9.04
N ASP A 757 -7.48 46.56 9.34
CA ASP A 757 -7.68 47.85 10.00
C ASP A 757 -6.97 47.92 11.36
N HIS A 758 -7.01 46.85 12.16
CA HIS A 758 -6.26 46.78 13.42
C HIS A 758 -4.75 46.75 13.20
N HIS A 759 -4.24 46.01 12.21
CA HIS A 759 -2.82 45.89 11.92
C HIS A 759 -2.22 47.24 11.50
N ASP A 760 -2.88 47.98 10.61
CA ASP A 760 -2.40 49.27 10.10
C ASP A 760 -2.49 50.37 11.17
N ASN A 761 -3.58 50.42 11.94
CA ASN A 761 -3.82 51.49 12.92
C ASN A 761 -3.22 51.22 14.31
N ASN A 762 -2.99 49.95 14.68
CA ASN A 762 -2.52 49.55 16.02
C ASN A 762 -1.35 48.54 16.01
N PRO A 763 -0.28 48.75 15.21
CA PRO A 763 0.85 47.83 15.14
C PRO A 763 1.53 47.67 16.51
N GLY A 764 1.51 46.44 17.04
CA GLY A 764 2.04 46.09 18.36
C GLY A 764 0.99 45.86 19.45
N ILE A 765 -0.29 46.14 19.21
CA ILE A 765 -1.38 45.72 20.10
C ILE A 765 -1.89 44.33 19.68
N ALA A 766 -2.00 43.40 20.63
CA ALA A 766 -2.50 42.05 20.38
C ALA A 766 -3.98 42.07 19.93
N PHE A 767 -4.25 41.57 18.73
CA PHE A 767 -5.58 41.56 18.14
C PHE A 767 -6.52 40.60 18.88
N SER A 768 -7.77 41.04 19.08
CA SER A 768 -8.84 40.16 19.58
C SER A 768 -10.26 40.61 19.24
N GLY A 769 -10.41 41.50 18.25
CA GLY A 769 -11.66 41.63 17.48
C GLY A 769 -11.94 40.32 16.74
N GLY A 770 -13.21 40.02 16.45
CA GLY A 770 -13.66 38.78 15.79
C GLY A 770 -13.41 37.45 16.53
N LEU A 771 -12.20 37.16 17.02
CA LEU A 771 -11.73 35.85 17.50
C LEU A 771 -12.63 35.16 18.54
N ARG A 772 -13.35 35.91 19.38
CA ARG A 772 -14.31 35.35 20.35
C ARG A 772 -15.54 34.69 19.70
N HIS A 773 -15.91 35.09 18.49
CA HIS A 773 -16.95 34.41 17.71
C HIS A 773 -16.44 33.03 17.28
N TRP A 774 -15.25 32.99 16.68
CA TRP A 774 -14.64 31.76 16.16
C TRP A 774 -14.27 30.74 17.22
N GLU A 775 -13.76 31.18 18.38
CA GLU A 775 -13.50 30.29 19.53
C GLU A 775 -14.77 29.54 19.98
N ARG A 776 -15.94 30.19 19.90
CA ARG A 776 -17.24 29.57 20.20
C ARG A 776 -17.78 28.74 19.03
N SER A 777 -17.61 29.20 17.79
CA SER A 777 -18.04 28.46 16.59
C SER A 777 -17.26 27.15 16.39
N LEU A 778 -16.09 27.02 17.01
CA LEU A 778 -15.28 25.80 17.07
C LEU A 778 -15.49 24.99 18.37
N GLU A 779 -16.37 25.41 19.28
CA GLU A 779 -16.63 24.72 20.55
C GLU A 779 -17.38 23.41 20.29
N GLY A 780 -16.73 22.27 20.55
CA GLY A 780 -17.25 20.93 20.23
C GLY A 780 -17.22 20.56 18.73
N HIS A 781 -16.60 21.37 17.88
CA HIS A 781 -16.54 21.15 16.42
C HIS A 781 -15.08 20.92 15.96
N HIS A 782 -14.88 19.99 15.01
CA HIS A 782 -13.54 19.64 14.51
C HIS A 782 -13.08 20.62 13.41
N TYR A 783 -14.04 21.07 12.62
CA TYR A 783 -13.98 22.11 11.58
C TYR A 783 -15.24 22.98 11.69
N LEU A 784 -15.32 24.12 10.99
CA LEU A 784 -16.53 24.98 10.99
C LEU A 784 -17.77 24.23 10.47
N GLY A 785 -17.57 23.25 9.57
CA GLY A 785 -18.63 22.34 9.11
C GLY A 785 -19.02 21.22 10.11
N GLY A 786 -18.45 21.18 11.31
CA GLY A 786 -18.61 20.09 12.28
C GLY A 786 -17.48 19.08 12.16
N ALA A 787 -17.76 17.90 11.59
CA ALA A 787 -16.76 16.84 11.37
C ALA A 787 -16.04 16.95 10.01
N VAL A 788 -16.61 17.68 9.04
CA VAL A 788 -16.15 17.77 7.66
C VAL A 788 -15.54 19.14 7.37
N PHE A 789 -14.39 19.17 6.70
CA PHE A 789 -13.72 20.38 6.25
C PHE A 789 -14.50 20.99 5.08
N GLY A 790 -14.83 22.28 5.17
CA GLY A 790 -15.68 22.98 4.18
C GLY A 790 -15.02 24.21 3.55
N ILE A 791 -15.75 24.89 2.66
CA ILE A 791 -15.26 26.15 2.08
C ILE A 791 -15.12 27.26 3.12
N ASP A 792 -15.88 27.19 4.21
CA ASP A 792 -15.77 28.12 5.34
C ASP A 792 -14.39 27.98 6.03
N ASP A 793 -13.86 26.77 6.16
CA ASP A 793 -12.54 26.51 6.74
C ASP A 793 -11.41 27.00 5.80
N CYS A 794 -11.58 26.81 4.48
CA CYS A 794 -10.73 27.43 3.46
C CYS A 794 -10.76 28.96 3.54
N GLY A 795 -11.91 29.56 3.89
CA GLY A 795 -12.07 31.00 4.10
C GLY A 795 -11.37 31.52 5.35
N LEU A 796 -11.55 30.83 6.49
CA LEU A 796 -11.08 31.27 7.81
C LEU A 796 -9.58 31.06 8.02
N TRP A 797 -9.05 29.86 7.73
CA TRP A 797 -7.70 29.51 8.19
C TRP A 797 -6.58 30.39 7.60
N PRO A 798 -6.63 30.83 6.32
CA PRO A 798 -5.67 31.80 5.79
C PRO A 798 -5.65 33.13 6.56
N VAL A 799 -6.81 33.63 7.02
CA VAL A 799 -6.91 34.84 7.85
C VAL A 799 -6.23 34.63 9.20
N LEU A 800 -6.51 33.49 9.86
CA LEU A 800 -5.84 33.12 11.11
C LEU A 800 -4.32 32.99 10.94
N ARG A 801 -3.85 32.50 9.79
CA ARG A 801 -2.43 32.41 9.47
C ARG A 801 -1.78 33.79 9.29
N GLU A 802 -2.43 34.75 8.65
CA GLU A 802 -1.92 36.13 8.56
C GLU A 802 -1.74 36.74 9.96
N ILE A 803 -2.74 36.59 10.84
CA ILE A 803 -2.68 37.04 12.24
C ILE A 803 -1.53 36.35 13.00
N VAL A 804 -1.39 35.03 12.89
CA VAL A 804 -0.35 34.26 13.61
C VAL A 804 1.06 34.56 13.09
N GLN A 805 1.22 34.85 11.79
CA GLN A 805 2.52 35.28 11.25
C GLN A 805 2.91 36.69 11.70
N ALA A 806 1.94 37.61 11.87
CA ALA A 806 2.19 38.97 12.31
C ALA A 806 2.37 39.11 13.84
N GLN A 807 1.69 38.29 14.65
CA GLN A 807 1.62 38.45 16.12
C GLN A 807 2.09 37.24 16.93
N GLY A 808 2.40 36.11 16.29
CA GLY A 808 2.70 34.84 16.95
C GLY A 808 1.44 34.05 17.37
N PRO A 809 1.60 32.94 18.11
CA PRO A 809 0.49 32.06 18.48
C PRO A 809 -0.62 32.75 19.29
N PHE A 810 -1.88 32.34 19.09
CA PHE A 810 -3.01 32.89 19.82
C PHE A 810 -2.86 32.66 21.34
N SER A 811 -3.24 33.67 22.13
CA SER A 811 -3.28 33.59 23.60
C SER A 811 -4.02 32.34 24.08
N ALA A 812 -3.46 31.63 25.08
CA ALA A 812 -3.97 30.34 25.59
C ALA A 812 -5.44 30.34 26.07
N ARG A 813 -6.07 31.51 26.23
CA ARG A 813 -7.53 31.65 26.44
C ARG A 813 -8.37 31.22 25.22
N PHE A 814 -7.74 31.08 24.06
CA PHE A 814 -8.34 30.61 22.80
C PHE A 814 -7.86 29.18 22.55
N THR A 815 -8.49 28.21 23.18
CA THR A 815 -8.09 26.80 23.12
C THR A 815 -8.57 26.15 21.82
N ASN A 816 -9.82 26.40 21.42
CA ASN A 816 -10.42 25.80 20.23
C ASN A 816 -9.74 26.32 18.96
N LEU A 817 -9.48 27.63 18.88
CA LEU A 817 -8.73 28.26 17.78
C LEU A 817 -7.29 27.72 17.65
N ASN A 818 -6.57 27.56 18.76
CA ASN A 818 -5.20 27.02 18.71
C ASN A 818 -5.18 25.55 18.24
N GLN A 819 -6.12 24.72 18.71
CA GLN A 819 -6.25 23.33 18.26
C GLN A 819 -6.64 23.25 16.78
N TYR A 820 -7.64 24.03 16.35
CA TYR A 820 -8.07 24.13 14.95
C TYR A 820 -6.94 24.60 14.04
N TYR A 821 -6.21 25.65 14.43
CA TYR A 821 -5.10 26.20 13.65
C TYR A 821 -4.03 25.15 13.38
N GLN A 822 -3.55 24.47 14.43
CA GLN A 822 -2.54 23.41 14.32
C GLN A 822 -3.06 22.17 13.57
N ARG A 823 -4.35 21.85 13.69
CA ARG A 823 -5.01 20.73 12.99
C ARG A 823 -5.04 20.98 11.48
N VAL A 824 -5.46 22.16 11.05
CA VAL A 824 -5.48 22.52 9.62
C VAL A 824 -4.07 22.68 9.08
N GLU A 825 -3.14 23.32 9.81
CA GLU A 825 -1.71 23.42 9.45
C GLU A 825 -1.02 22.04 9.26
N LYS A 826 -1.55 20.98 9.89
CA LYS A 826 -1.05 19.61 9.76
C LYS A 826 -1.66 18.84 8.59
N ARG A 827 -2.74 19.31 7.94
CA ARG A 827 -3.32 18.63 6.76
C ARG A 827 -2.31 18.58 5.61
N GLY A 828 -2.23 17.43 4.93
CA GLY A 828 -1.25 17.21 3.85
C GLY A 828 -1.36 18.22 2.71
N ILE A 829 -2.58 18.56 2.30
CA ILE A 829 -2.85 19.55 1.24
C ILE A 829 -2.42 20.96 1.66
N VAL A 830 -2.75 21.37 2.89
CA VAL A 830 -2.35 22.67 3.46
C VAL A 830 -0.82 22.80 3.46
N ARG A 831 -0.10 21.77 3.92
CA ARG A 831 1.37 21.74 3.90
C ARG A 831 1.92 21.81 2.48
N ALA A 832 1.38 21.01 1.56
CA ALA A 832 1.81 21.00 0.17
C ALA A 832 1.69 22.37 -0.50
N ILE A 833 0.62 23.12 -0.25
CA ILE A 833 0.43 24.49 -0.77
C ILE A 833 1.35 25.49 -0.07
N LEU A 834 1.60 25.34 1.24
CA LEU A 834 2.56 26.19 1.95
C LEU A 834 3.99 26.00 1.45
N ASP A 835 4.41 24.76 1.19
CA ASP A 835 5.74 24.48 0.63
C ASP A 835 5.87 25.00 -0.81
N GLU A 836 4.80 24.96 -1.61
CA GLU A 836 4.70 25.65 -2.92
C GLU A 836 4.64 27.19 -2.82
N SER A 837 4.59 27.77 -1.62
CA SER A 837 4.53 29.22 -1.38
C SER A 837 5.82 29.81 -0.79
N LYS A 838 6.78 28.96 -0.42
CA LYS A 838 8.11 29.39 -0.03
C LYS A 838 8.86 29.89 -1.28
N PRO A 839 9.60 31.02 -1.20
CA PRO A 839 10.59 31.32 -2.23
C PRO A 839 11.57 30.17 -2.37
N GLN A 840 11.96 29.83 -3.60
CA GLN A 840 13.17 29.06 -3.82
C GLN A 840 14.35 29.95 -3.43
N GLU A 841 14.86 29.80 -2.20
CA GLU A 841 16.20 30.26 -1.87
C GLU A 841 17.18 29.54 -2.80
N GLN A 842 17.94 30.30 -3.60
CA GLN A 842 18.91 29.75 -4.54
C GLN A 842 20.10 29.21 -3.75
N SER A 843 20.21 27.88 -3.68
CA SER A 843 21.31 27.12 -3.07
C SER A 843 22.21 26.51 -4.13
#